data_AF-C7YZQ7-F1
#
_entry.id   AF-C7YZQ7-F1
#
_cell.length_a   1.000
_cell.length_b   1.000
_cell.length_c   1.000
_cell.angle_alpha   90.00
_cell.angle_beta   90.00
_cell.angle_gamma   90.00
#
_symmetry.space_group_name_H-M   'P 1'
#
loop_
_entity.id
_entity.type
_entity.pdbx_description
1 polymer ?
#
loop_
_entity_poly.entity_id
_entity_poly.type
_entity_poly.pdbx_seq_one_letter_code
_entity_poly.pdbx_strand_id
1 'polypeptide(L)'
;MSDTCTYNCSAHPTEISAYGDISGIGVTTAFFATAWIVVLLLIGYYFVAYDPELDPFRKTGNKTLCQYPNNVDYVFLHVVRKLPGLRSLQRTDWHLYSQLESALNKCVIMFADIQIFTGLAVMISGYIALSCRLQSCHWQLAVYLVWLASLTHLAALSFLRNHFSNHPNQLIWRIIAMFIMMMLLEVAVGLTGYFSWDKGPNKVSDFAVCYFGEKMDTNSVAFESMLKTLILLIYSFFIRLAKMSKPFEGGLRRVAARLTASVGAEPRDDRSPFLESMQYFGIALYSLPSIHINLITSFLAEVYWLTLSAIWATRRFSRTRLLGPKQEDEWTFGQVLPVLLAVAPLAAILEHFLLRQSSNNTSRQSSDQIALTQAQSETVEAETQARAEARDEGQEGAHAEIDHQYLRSIEYRGVLLLAMVPYIEVGIFFVADLSPGITEPFLRLGVAFFILNPMLQYFWISCTRCTSHMNWSSLIKKTSLGAVFSASMSISVNEFLQVSTKSKTNSKDSIYSYFVSFIILLSGIVFSGAALGHNCILAGEIRPFFVLFCIILPVSLVGMYTALGFIGPTNQGPLEFSCCLGVCLFVELAWYGSELFMDKVEMAPKHAVSLRCILLLCILATLVVVKFTTSIAPSTVGLVISIMASVGLWTLVGTISSFVERRRTMTPTT
;
A
#
# COMPACT_ATOMS: atom_id res chain seq x y z
N MET A 1 -15.15 -48.35 -1.92
CA MET A 1 -16.33 -48.73 -1.10
C MET A 1 -17.42 -47.75 -1.44
N SER A 2 -18.40 -48.20 -2.22
CA SER A 2 -19.54 -47.42 -2.66
C SER A 2 -20.75 -47.80 -1.80
N ASP A 3 -20.75 -47.32 -0.56
CA ASP A 3 -22.01 -47.05 0.14
C ASP A 3 -22.33 -45.58 -0.17
N THR A 4 -23.53 -45.32 -0.66
CA THR A 4 -23.97 -43.97 -1.04
C THR A 4 -23.94 -43.07 0.19
N CYS A 5 -22.93 -42.19 0.26
CA CYS A 5 -22.93 -41.06 1.17
C CYS A 5 -24.24 -40.28 1.02
N THR A 6 -25.05 -40.27 2.06
CA THR A 6 -26.32 -39.53 2.11
C THR A 6 -26.26 -38.53 3.25
N TYR A 7 -26.63 -37.28 2.99
CA TYR A 7 -26.77 -36.22 4.00
C TYR A 7 -28.25 -35.98 4.31
N ASN A 8 -28.56 -35.57 5.54
CA ASN A 8 -29.91 -35.20 5.96
C ASN A 8 -29.90 -33.78 6.52
N CYS A 9 -30.45 -32.82 5.76
CA CYS A 9 -30.48 -31.41 6.14
C CYS A 9 -31.46 -31.11 7.29
N SER A 10 -32.36 -32.04 7.62
CA SER A 10 -33.25 -31.91 8.78
C SER A 10 -32.60 -32.36 10.09
N ALA A 11 -31.42 -33.00 10.04
CA ALA A 11 -30.80 -33.61 11.22
C ALA A 11 -30.10 -32.61 12.15
N HIS A 12 -29.76 -31.40 11.67
CA HIS A 12 -29.09 -30.31 12.41
C HIS A 12 -28.18 -30.78 13.56
N PRO A 13 -27.04 -31.42 13.23
CA PRO A 13 -26.16 -32.01 14.23
C PRO A 13 -25.70 -30.94 15.24
N THR A 14 -25.68 -31.30 16.52
CA THR A 14 -25.33 -30.38 17.61
C THR A 14 -23.84 -30.29 17.87
N GLU A 15 -23.08 -31.31 17.48
CA GLU A 15 -21.64 -31.41 17.69
C GLU A 15 -20.87 -31.34 16.37
N ILE A 16 -19.66 -30.77 16.43
CA ILE A 16 -18.72 -30.74 15.31
C ILE A 16 -17.88 -32.01 15.38
N SER A 17 -17.94 -32.84 14.33
CA SER A 17 -17.13 -34.06 14.23
C SER A 17 -15.72 -33.71 13.79
N ALA A 18 -14.70 -34.32 14.40
CA ALA A 18 -13.31 -34.07 14.01
C ALA A 18 -13.05 -34.51 12.55
N TYR A 19 -12.39 -33.65 11.77
CA TYR A 19 -12.04 -33.93 10.38
C TYR A 19 -10.55 -33.63 10.11
N GLY A 20 -9.68 -34.52 10.58
CA GLY A 20 -8.23 -34.32 10.62
C GLY A 20 -7.55 -34.10 9.26
N ASP A 21 -8.19 -34.42 8.14
CA ASP A 21 -7.62 -34.21 6.80
C ASP A 21 -7.67 -32.74 6.34
N ILE A 22 -8.52 -31.92 6.96
CA ILE A 22 -8.63 -30.47 6.69
C ILE A 22 -8.18 -29.67 7.91
N SER A 23 -8.76 -29.94 9.07
CA SER A 23 -8.52 -29.16 10.30
C SER A 23 -7.37 -29.68 11.15
N GLY A 24 -6.74 -30.79 10.75
CA GLY A 24 -5.65 -31.44 11.48
C GLY A 24 -4.44 -30.54 11.67
N ILE A 25 -3.79 -30.66 12.83
CA ILE A 25 -2.67 -29.79 13.19
C ILE A 25 -1.49 -29.86 12.20
N GLY A 26 -1.17 -31.04 11.66
CA GLY A 26 -0.09 -31.18 10.68
C GLY A 26 -0.41 -30.55 9.32
N VAL A 27 -1.63 -30.75 8.80
CA VAL A 27 -2.09 -30.14 7.53
C VAL A 27 -2.03 -28.63 7.65
N THR A 28 -2.64 -28.08 8.71
CA THR A 28 -2.71 -26.64 8.94
C THR A 28 -1.32 -26.05 9.11
N THR A 29 -0.47 -26.65 9.96
CA THR A 29 0.93 -26.22 10.15
C THR A 29 1.70 -26.18 8.83
N ALA A 30 1.56 -27.18 7.97
CA ALA A 30 2.27 -27.23 6.69
C ALA A 30 1.89 -26.08 5.73
N PHE A 31 0.59 -25.78 5.60
CA PHE A 31 0.11 -24.68 4.77
C PHE A 31 0.54 -23.33 5.32
N PHE A 32 0.38 -23.10 6.63
CA PHE A 32 0.78 -21.86 7.28
C PHE A 32 2.29 -21.63 7.21
N ALA A 33 3.09 -22.65 7.55
CA ALA A 33 4.54 -22.56 7.51
C ALA A 33 5.01 -22.24 6.09
N THR A 34 4.52 -22.96 5.08
CA THR A 34 4.90 -22.71 3.69
C THR A 34 4.54 -21.29 3.24
N ALA A 35 3.30 -20.86 3.46
CA ALA A 35 2.85 -19.55 3.03
C ALA A 35 3.65 -18.42 3.70
N TRP A 36 3.85 -18.49 5.02
CA TRP A 36 4.62 -17.49 5.75
C TRP A 36 6.11 -17.51 5.42
N ILE A 37 6.72 -18.68 5.22
CA ILE A 37 8.12 -18.76 4.77
C ILE A 37 8.29 -18.04 3.44
N VAL A 38 7.43 -18.31 2.45
CA VAL A 38 7.53 -17.66 1.13
C VAL A 38 7.25 -16.15 1.20
N VAL A 39 6.28 -15.71 2.01
CA VAL A 39 6.02 -14.28 2.24
C VAL A 39 7.20 -13.60 2.93
N LEU A 40 7.81 -14.24 3.93
CA LEU A 40 9.00 -13.70 4.62
C LEU A 40 10.23 -13.67 3.72
N LEU A 41 10.42 -14.67 2.85
CA LEU A 41 11.46 -14.67 1.83
C LEU A 41 11.26 -13.54 0.83
N LEU A 42 10.01 -13.27 0.40
CA LEU A 42 9.68 -12.14 -0.46
C LEU A 42 9.97 -10.80 0.21
N ILE A 43 9.62 -10.64 1.48
CA ILE A 43 9.92 -9.45 2.28
C ILE A 43 11.45 -9.26 2.39
N GLY A 44 12.17 -10.32 2.74
CA GLY A 44 13.63 -10.30 2.84
C GLY A 44 14.31 -9.94 1.52
N TYR A 45 13.84 -10.54 0.41
CA TYR A 45 14.29 -10.21 -0.93
C TYR A 45 14.05 -8.74 -1.28
N TYR A 46 12.86 -8.21 -1.02
CA TYR A 46 12.60 -6.80 -1.28
C TYR A 46 13.58 -5.87 -0.55
N PHE A 47 13.81 -6.11 0.74
CA PHE A 47 14.65 -5.23 1.55
C PHE A 47 16.15 -5.36 1.24
N VAL A 48 16.65 -6.57 0.99
CA VAL A 48 18.10 -6.84 0.88
C VAL A 48 18.58 -6.92 -0.56
N ALA A 49 17.76 -7.46 -1.45
CA ALA A 49 18.17 -8.10 -2.70
C ALA A 49 17.65 -7.34 -3.93
N TYR A 50 16.40 -6.88 -3.88
CA TYR A 50 15.70 -6.24 -4.99
C TYR A 50 16.35 -4.90 -5.38
N ASP A 51 16.63 -4.70 -6.67
CA ASP A 51 17.16 -3.45 -7.18
C ASP A 51 16.15 -2.81 -8.16
N PRO A 52 15.57 -1.64 -7.84
CA PRO A 52 14.60 -0.97 -8.70
C PRO A 52 15.22 -0.43 -10.02
N GLU A 53 16.55 -0.33 -10.11
CA GLU A 53 17.26 0.12 -11.31
C GLU A 53 17.51 -1.02 -12.31
N LEU A 54 17.41 -2.28 -11.90
CA LEU A 54 17.59 -3.42 -12.79
C LEU A 54 16.30 -3.79 -13.53
N ASP A 55 16.42 -4.21 -14.79
CA ASP A 55 15.27 -4.72 -15.54
C ASP A 55 14.73 -6.01 -14.87
N PRO A 56 13.44 -6.07 -14.49
CA PRO A 56 12.82 -7.28 -13.95
C PRO A 56 12.78 -8.45 -14.94
N PHE A 57 12.97 -8.20 -16.24
CA PHE A 57 12.94 -9.23 -17.30
C PHE A 57 14.28 -9.47 -17.99
N ARG A 58 15.37 -9.15 -17.28
CA ARG A 58 16.74 -9.35 -17.76
C ARG A 58 17.10 -10.82 -17.92
N LYS A 59 18.15 -11.09 -18.71
CA LYS A 59 18.73 -12.44 -18.76
C LYS A 59 19.45 -12.76 -17.46
N THR A 60 19.41 -14.03 -17.04
CA THR A 60 20.11 -14.51 -15.83
C THR A 60 21.59 -14.14 -15.88
N GLY A 61 22.11 -13.52 -14.82
CA GLY A 61 23.50 -13.09 -14.73
C GLY A 61 23.81 -11.71 -15.33
N ASN A 62 22.96 -11.20 -16.23
CA ASN A 62 23.16 -9.88 -16.82
C ASN A 62 22.67 -8.77 -15.87
N LYS A 63 23.37 -7.64 -15.87
CA LYS A 63 23.00 -6.42 -15.12
C LYS A 63 22.41 -5.35 -16.05
N THR A 64 21.43 -5.73 -16.86
CA THR A 64 20.76 -4.77 -17.74
C THR A 64 19.92 -3.79 -16.92
N LEU A 65 20.20 -2.50 -17.10
CA LEU A 65 19.46 -1.42 -16.45
C LEU A 65 18.03 -1.33 -17.00
N CYS A 66 17.10 -0.98 -16.13
CA CYS A 66 15.71 -0.75 -16.47
C CYS A 66 15.57 0.58 -17.21
N GLN A 67 14.92 0.57 -18.37
CA GLN A 67 14.70 1.81 -19.14
C GLN A 67 13.88 2.86 -18.35
N TYR A 68 12.96 2.42 -17.49
CA TYR A 68 12.09 3.27 -16.68
C TYR A 68 11.99 2.70 -15.24
N PRO A 69 12.91 3.07 -14.34
CA PRO A 69 12.90 2.58 -12.96
C PRO A 69 11.69 3.09 -12.18
N ASN A 70 11.25 2.33 -11.16
CA ASN A 70 10.12 2.72 -10.32
C ASN A 70 10.57 3.71 -9.23
N ASN A 71 10.07 4.94 -9.30
CA ASN A 71 10.46 6.02 -8.39
C ASN A 71 10.07 5.75 -6.92
N VAL A 72 8.95 5.08 -6.68
CA VAL A 72 8.46 4.81 -5.31
C VAL A 72 9.36 3.79 -4.62
N ASP A 73 9.67 2.68 -5.30
CA ASP A 73 10.59 1.67 -4.78
C ASP A 73 11.99 2.25 -4.56
N TYR A 74 12.48 3.08 -5.49
CA TYR A 74 13.76 3.77 -5.35
C TYR A 74 13.80 4.64 -4.08
N VAL A 75 12.83 5.54 -3.90
CA VAL A 75 12.79 6.45 -2.75
C VAL A 75 12.64 5.69 -1.44
N PHE A 76 11.77 4.69 -1.40
CA PHE A 76 11.53 3.90 -0.20
C PHE A 76 12.77 3.10 0.22
N LEU A 77 13.37 2.35 -0.71
CA LEU A 77 14.55 1.53 -0.42
C LEU A 77 15.78 2.39 -0.09
N HIS A 78 15.93 3.56 -0.73
CA HIS A 78 16.99 4.51 -0.41
C HIS A 78 16.93 5.00 1.05
N VAL A 79 15.73 5.14 1.61
CA VAL A 79 15.54 5.53 3.02
C VAL A 79 15.73 4.33 3.93
N VAL A 80 15.07 3.21 3.65
CA VAL A 80 15.04 2.03 4.53
C VAL A 80 16.41 1.35 4.63
N ARG A 81 17.16 1.25 3.52
CA ARG A 81 18.50 0.61 3.52
C ARG A 81 19.58 1.42 4.24
N LYS A 82 19.32 2.68 4.60
CA LYS A 82 20.22 3.47 5.47
C LYS A 82 20.12 3.08 6.94
N LEU A 83 19.13 2.27 7.33
CA LEU A 83 19.02 1.76 8.70
C LEU A 83 20.21 0.83 9.02
N PRO A 84 20.82 0.96 10.22
CA PRO A 84 22.08 0.29 10.54
C PRO A 84 22.03 -1.24 10.42
N GLY A 85 20.89 -1.87 10.75
CA GLY A 85 20.72 -3.33 10.65
C GLY A 85 20.74 -3.87 9.21
N LEU A 86 19.99 -3.23 8.30
CA LEU A 86 19.95 -3.65 6.88
C LEU A 86 21.28 -3.39 6.18
N ARG A 87 21.93 -2.26 6.51
CA ARG A 87 23.23 -1.90 5.94
C ARG A 87 24.32 -2.94 6.26
N SER A 88 24.26 -3.54 7.45
CA SER A 88 25.15 -4.64 7.83
C SER A 88 24.88 -5.89 6.99
N LEU A 89 23.60 -6.26 6.79
CA LEU A 89 23.21 -7.43 6.01
C LEU A 89 23.66 -7.34 4.55
N GLN A 90 23.51 -6.15 3.93
CA GLN A 90 23.91 -5.89 2.54
C GLN A 90 25.43 -5.94 2.33
N ARG A 91 26.22 -5.70 3.38
CA ARG A 91 27.69 -5.70 3.30
C ARG A 91 28.29 -7.11 3.26
N THR A 92 27.50 -8.13 3.58
CA THR A 92 27.90 -9.54 3.47
C THR A 92 28.07 -9.90 1.98
N ASP A 93 29.23 -10.48 1.63
CA ASP A 93 29.77 -10.56 0.26
C ASP A 93 28.77 -10.88 -0.87
N TRP A 94 28.73 -10.03 -1.90
CA TRP A 94 27.94 -10.18 -3.13
C TRP A 94 28.11 -11.52 -3.87
N HIS A 95 29.24 -12.21 -3.68
CA HIS A 95 29.49 -13.51 -4.29
C HIS A 95 28.72 -14.65 -3.59
N LEU A 96 28.39 -14.49 -2.29
CA LEU A 96 27.48 -15.37 -1.58
C LEU A 96 26.04 -15.18 -2.07
N TYR A 97 25.70 -13.95 -2.46
CA TYR A 97 24.37 -13.57 -2.89
C TYR A 97 23.95 -14.24 -4.21
N SER A 98 24.82 -14.28 -5.23
CA SER A 98 24.48 -14.91 -6.53
C SER A 98 24.26 -16.42 -6.43
N GLN A 99 25.00 -17.11 -5.58
CA GLN A 99 24.82 -18.53 -5.31
C GLN A 99 23.57 -18.80 -4.46
N LEU A 100 23.32 -17.97 -3.44
CA LEU A 100 22.13 -18.04 -2.61
C LEU A 100 20.85 -17.75 -3.40
N GLU A 101 20.89 -16.83 -4.37
CA GLU A 101 19.76 -16.53 -5.25
C GLU A 101 19.26 -17.78 -5.99
N SER A 102 20.16 -18.62 -6.51
CA SER A 102 19.80 -19.87 -7.17
C SER A 102 19.15 -20.87 -6.20
N ALA A 103 19.68 -21.00 -4.98
CA ALA A 103 19.11 -21.88 -3.95
C ALA A 103 17.73 -21.38 -3.48
N LEU A 104 17.57 -20.07 -3.27
CA LEU A 104 16.30 -19.46 -2.88
C LEU A 104 15.25 -19.58 -4.00
N ASN A 105 15.63 -19.37 -5.27
CA ASN A 105 14.75 -19.57 -6.41
C ASN A 105 14.20 -21.01 -6.44
N LYS A 106 15.10 -22.01 -6.32
CA LYS A 106 14.69 -23.43 -6.26
C LYS A 106 13.78 -23.71 -5.07
N CYS A 107 14.11 -23.18 -3.90
CA CYS A 107 13.30 -23.37 -2.70
C CYS A 107 11.88 -22.79 -2.85
N VAL A 108 11.76 -21.56 -3.35
CA VAL A 108 10.45 -20.90 -3.57
C VAL A 108 9.64 -21.65 -4.64
N ILE A 109 10.29 -22.14 -5.71
CA ILE A 109 9.64 -22.99 -6.72
C ILE A 109 9.08 -24.26 -6.08
N MET A 110 9.88 -24.97 -5.27
CA MET A 110 9.43 -26.21 -4.62
C MET A 110 8.28 -25.96 -3.63
N PHE A 111 8.35 -24.89 -2.82
CA PHE A 111 7.26 -24.51 -1.94
C PHE A 111 5.97 -24.21 -2.71
N ALA A 112 6.06 -23.47 -3.81
CA ALA A 112 4.92 -23.22 -4.67
C ALA A 112 4.38 -24.53 -5.25
N ASP A 113 5.21 -25.38 -5.87
CA ASP A 113 4.76 -26.62 -6.50
C ASP A 113 4.03 -27.54 -5.53
N ILE A 114 4.57 -27.72 -4.32
CA ILE A 114 3.91 -28.49 -3.25
C ILE A 114 2.54 -27.88 -2.92
N GLN A 115 2.45 -26.56 -2.75
CA GLN A 115 1.19 -25.87 -2.47
C GLN A 115 0.18 -25.92 -3.63
N ILE A 116 0.61 -25.98 -4.90
CA ILE A 116 -0.29 -26.22 -6.05
C ILE A 116 -0.99 -27.56 -5.84
N PHE A 117 -0.23 -28.63 -5.59
CA PHE A 117 -0.78 -29.98 -5.53
C PHE A 117 -1.58 -30.21 -4.25
N THR A 118 -1.08 -29.77 -3.09
CA THR A 118 -1.81 -29.92 -1.83
C THR A 118 -3.06 -29.05 -1.81
N GLY A 119 -3.01 -27.82 -2.34
CA GLY A 119 -4.17 -26.94 -2.45
C GLY A 119 -5.26 -27.51 -3.36
N LEU A 120 -4.88 -28.06 -4.53
CA LEU A 120 -5.83 -28.76 -5.41
C LEU A 120 -6.41 -30.01 -4.75
N ALA A 121 -5.59 -30.80 -4.05
CA ALA A 121 -6.06 -31.98 -3.33
C ALA A 121 -7.07 -31.63 -2.24
N VAL A 122 -6.84 -30.57 -1.46
CA VAL A 122 -7.78 -30.08 -0.45
C VAL A 122 -9.09 -29.60 -1.09
N MET A 123 -9.04 -28.85 -2.19
CA MET A 123 -10.26 -28.42 -2.89
C MET A 123 -11.05 -29.60 -3.44
N ILE A 124 -10.40 -30.49 -4.19
CA ILE A 124 -11.06 -31.65 -4.80
C ILE A 124 -11.67 -32.54 -3.72
N SER A 125 -10.92 -32.83 -2.66
CA SER A 125 -11.41 -33.64 -1.53
C SER A 125 -12.55 -32.95 -0.80
N GLY A 126 -12.47 -31.62 -0.60
CA GLY A 126 -13.56 -30.84 -0.03
C GLY A 126 -14.84 -30.93 -0.85
N TYR A 127 -14.76 -30.79 -2.18
CA TYR A 127 -15.92 -30.92 -3.07
C TYR A 127 -16.53 -32.31 -3.05
N ILE A 128 -15.70 -33.37 -3.01
CA ILE A 128 -16.18 -34.76 -2.88
C ILE A 128 -16.85 -34.95 -1.51
N ALA A 129 -16.23 -34.42 -0.44
CA ALA A 129 -16.71 -34.54 0.93
C ALA A 129 -18.03 -33.77 1.18
N LEU A 130 -18.37 -32.76 0.37
CA LEU A 130 -19.66 -32.06 0.48
C LEU A 130 -20.85 -33.01 0.40
N SER A 131 -20.83 -33.98 -0.53
CA SER A 131 -21.86 -35.01 -0.65
C SER A 131 -21.81 -36.02 0.50
N CYS A 132 -20.68 -36.09 1.20
CA CYS A 132 -20.38 -36.99 2.32
C CYS A 132 -20.41 -36.29 3.69
N ARG A 133 -21.42 -35.45 3.95
CA ARG A 133 -21.68 -34.85 5.28
C ARG A 133 -20.56 -33.93 5.81
N LEU A 134 -19.82 -33.24 4.93
CA LEU A 134 -18.86 -32.22 5.38
C LEU A 134 -19.58 -31.06 6.08
N GLN A 135 -19.14 -30.71 7.28
CA GLN A 135 -19.71 -29.61 8.07
C GLN A 135 -19.25 -28.23 7.55
N SER A 136 -20.07 -27.21 7.77
CA SER A 136 -19.82 -25.84 7.27
C SER A 136 -18.53 -25.21 7.83
N CYS A 137 -18.16 -25.52 9.08
CA CYS A 137 -16.85 -25.11 9.63
C CYS A 137 -15.67 -25.69 8.85
N HIS A 138 -15.64 -26.99 8.57
CA HIS A 138 -14.54 -27.62 7.83
C HIS A 138 -14.46 -27.13 6.40
N TRP A 139 -15.61 -26.85 5.76
CA TRP A 139 -15.62 -26.19 4.44
C TRP A 139 -14.93 -24.83 4.49
N GLN A 140 -15.26 -24.00 5.47
CA GLN A 140 -14.65 -22.68 5.60
C GLN A 140 -13.16 -22.75 5.93
N LEU A 141 -12.72 -23.73 6.74
CA LEU A 141 -11.29 -23.98 6.98
C LEU A 141 -10.56 -24.42 5.71
N ALA A 142 -11.15 -25.29 4.89
CA ALA A 142 -10.58 -25.70 3.60
C ALA A 142 -10.38 -24.51 2.66
N VAL A 143 -11.37 -23.62 2.57
CA VAL A 143 -11.27 -22.36 1.79
C VAL A 143 -10.08 -21.52 2.22
N TYR A 144 -9.86 -21.36 3.53
CA TYR A 144 -8.71 -20.59 4.04
C TYR A 144 -7.36 -21.27 3.80
N LEU A 145 -7.27 -22.59 3.86
CA LEU A 145 -6.04 -23.31 3.50
C LEU A 145 -5.67 -23.09 2.03
N VAL A 146 -6.65 -23.21 1.15
CA VAL A 146 -6.43 -23.04 -0.30
C VAL A 146 -6.19 -21.57 -0.65
N TRP A 147 -6.74 -20.63 0.12
CA TRP A 147 -6.35 -19.23 0.06
C TRP A 147 -4.86 -19.03 0.40
N LEU A 148 -4.34 -19.67 1.45
CA LEU A 148 -2.90 -19.61 1.79
C LEU A 148 -2.01 -20.24 0.70
N ALA A 149 -2.46 -21.35 0.09
CA ALA A 149 -1.80 -21.91 -1.08
C ALA A 149 -1.76 -20.89 -2.23
N SER A 150 -2.90 -20.26 -2.54
CA SER A 150 -3.00 -19.20 -3.56
C SER A 150 -2.09 -18.00 -3.26
N LEU A 151 -1.98 -17.58 -2.00
CA LEU A 151 -1.04 -16.53 -1.59
C LEU A 151 0.43 -16.92 -1.82
N THR A 152 0.78 -18.19 -1.56
CA THR A 152 2.13 -18.72 -1.85
C THR A 152 2.46 -18.57 -3.33
N HIS A 153 1.50 -18.86 -4.22
CA HIS A 153 1.65 -18.70 -5.67
C HIS A 153 1.81 -17.26 -6.11
N LEU A 154 1.01 -16.34 -5.56
CA LEU A 154 1.11 -14.92 -5.87
C LEU A 154 2.45 -14.33 -5.37
N ALA A 155 2.93 -14.77 -4.21
CA ALA A 155 4.24 -14.39 -3.69
C ALA A 155 5.37 -14.97 -4.56
N ALA A 156 5.27 -16.23 -4.97
CA ALA A 156 6.22 -16.88 -5.86
C ALA A 156 6.31 -16.19 -7.24
N LEU A 157 5.18 -15.83 -7.86
CA LEU A 157 5.16 -15.06 -9.11
C LEU A 157 5.90 -13.71 -8.99
N SER A 158 5.82 -13.08 -7.82
CA SER A 158 6.47 -11.79 -7.58
C SER A 158 7.98 -11.96 -7.36
N PHE A 159 8.36 -12.91 -6.50
CA PHE A 159 9.75 -13.24 -6.21
C PHE A 159 10.50 -13.74 -7.45
N LEU A 160 9.88 -14.66 -8.21
CA LEU A 160 10.49 -15.38 -9.32
C LEU A 160 10.28 -14.67 -10.68
N ARG A 161 9.85 -13.40 -10.72
CA ARG A 161 9.55 -12.69 -11.98
C ARG A 161 10.67 -12.80 -13.00
N ASN A 162 11.90 -12.49 -12.58
CA ASN A 162 13.09 -12.60 -13.42
C ASN A 162 13.43 -14.06 -13.79
N HIS A 163 13.17 -15.01 -12.90
CA HIS A 163 13.44 -16.41 -13.17
C HIS A 163 12.48 -16.97 -14.23
N PHE A 164 11.18 -16.71 -14.09
CA PHE A 164 10.14 -17.20 -14.98
C PHE A 164 10.12 -16.49 -16.34
N SER A 165 10.57 -15.23 -16.43
CA SER A 165 10.76 -14.57 -17.72
C SER A 165 11.79 -15.27 -18.60
N ASN A 166 12.77 -15.93 -17.99
CA ASN A 166 13.79 -16.72 -18.70
C ASN A 166 13.38 -18.19 -18.90
N HIS A 167 12.32 -18.66 -18.22
CA HIS A 167 11.83 -20.04 -18.29
C HIS A 167 10.31 -20.11 -18.52
N PRO A 168 9.80 -19.64 -19.68
CA PRO A 168 8.35 -19.52 -19.92
C PRO A 168 7.61 -20.86 -19.88
N ASN A 169 8.24 -21.95 -20.32
CA ASN A 169 7.61 -23.28 -20.28
C ASN A 169 7.32 -23.74 -18.85
N GLN A 170 8.22 -23.41 -17.91
CA GLN A 170 8.03 -23.70 -16.49
C GLN A 170 6.92 -22.83 -15.89
N LEU A 171 6.74 -21.61 -16.39
CA LEU A 171 5.70 -20.69 -15.94
C LEU A 171 4.30 -21.12 -16.42
N ILE A 172 4.16 -21.53 -17.69
CA ILE A 172 2.84 -21.77 -18.32
C ILE A 172 2.02 -22.83 -17.58
N TRP A 173 2.60 -24.00 -17.30
CA TRP A 173 1.84 -25.07 -16.62
C TRP A 173 1.44 -24.65 -15.20
N ARG A 174 2.31 -23.90 -14.50
CA ARG A 174 2.03 -23.39 -13.14
C ARG A 174 0.88 -22.40 -13.18
N ILE A 175 0.86 -21.47 -14.13
CA ILE A 175 -0.25 -20.54 -14.32
C ILE A 175 -1.56 -21.31 -14.60
N ILE A 176 -1.53 -22.34 -15.45
CA ILE A 176 -2.72 -23.16 -15.73
C ILE A 176 -3.22 -23.84 -14.43
N ALA A 177 -2.32 -24.43 -13.64
CA ALA A 177 -2.67 -25.06 -12.37
C ALA A 177 -3.19 -24.05 -11.33
N MET A 178 -2.54 -22.89 -11.22
CA MET A 178 -2.99 -21.77 -10.37
C MET A 178 -4.37 -21.27 -10.79
N PHE A 179 -4.64 -21.15 -12.10
CA PHE A 179 -5.94 -20.73 -12.62
C PHE A 179 -7.04 -21.74 -12.30
N ILE A 180 -6.76 -23.06 -12.43
CA ILE A 180 -7.71 -24.11 -12.02
C ILE A 180 -8.00 -24.00 -10.51
N MET A 181 -6.96 -23.87 -9.68
CA MET A 181 -7.13 -23.69 -8.24
C MET A 181 -7.93 -22.43 -7.92
N MET A 182 -7.67 -21.32 -8.63
CA MET A 182 -8.37 -20.05 -8.50
C MET A 182 -9.87 -20.21 -8.76
N MET A 183 -10.25 -20.84 -9.87
CA MET A 183 -11.66 -21.08 -10.21
C MET A 183 -12.36 -21.96 -9.15
N LEU A 184 -11.69 -23.03 -8.68
CA LEU A 184 -12.22 -23.89 -7.62
C LEU A 184 -12.40 -23.12 -6.31
N LEU A 185 -11.44 -22.25 -5.96
CA LEU A 185 -11.47 -21.42 -4.76
C LEU A 185 -12.54 -20.32 -4.86
N GLU A 186 -12.72 -19.68 -6.01
CA GLU A 186 -13.77 -18.67 -6.22
C GLU A 186 -15.16 -19.25 -5.98
N VAL A 187 -15.46 -20.41 -6.59
CA VAL A 187 -16.72 -21.11 -6.35
C VAL A 187 -16.87 -21.45 -4.87
N ALA A 188 -15.79 -21.90 -4.21
CA ALA A 188 -15.85 -22.27 -2.81
C ALA A 188 -16.05 -21.10 -1.86
N VAL A 189 -15.40 -19.96 -2.13
CA VAL A 189 -15.64 -18.69 -1.44
C VAL A 189 -17.09 -18.25 -1.66
N GLY A 190 -17.60 -18.33 -2.89
CA GLY A 190 -19.00 -18.04 -3.20
C GLY A 190 -19.99 -18.82 -2.33
N LEU A 191 -19.66 -20.07 -2.02
CA LEU A 191 -20.47 -20.91 -1.15
C LEU A 191 -20.39 -20.52 0.34
N THR A 192 -19.30 -19.87 0.79
CA THR A 192 -19.19 -19.37 2.17
C THR A 192 -20.11 -18.17 2.45
N GLY A 193 -20.62 -17.48 1.43
CA GLY A 193 -21.54 -16.36 1.60
C GLY A 193 -22.87 -16.75 2.27
N TYR A 194 -23.23 -18.04 2.24
CA TYR A 194 -24.42 -18.56 2.92
C TYR A 194 -24.21 -18.79 4.43
N PHE A 195 -22.97 -18.79 4.92
CA PHE A 195 -22.65 -19.17 6.30
C PHE A 195 -22.80 -18.00 7.27
N SER A 196 -24.05 -17.66 7.61
CA SER A 196 -24.37 -16.65 8.62
C SER A 196 -24.72 -17.32 9.96
N TRP A 197 -23.80 -17.28 10.92
CA TRP A 197 -23.96 -17.95 12.23
C TRP A 197 -24.40 -17.02 13.37
N ASP A 198 -24.42 -15.71 13.14
CA ASP A 198 -24.57 -14.74 14.24
C ASP A 198 -26.02 -14.56 14.71
N LYS A 199 -27.03 -14.78 13.84
CA LYS A 199 -28.44 -14.41 14.12
C LYS A 199 -29.51 -15.29 13.43
N GLY A 200 -29.26 -16.58 13.22
CA GLY A 200 -30.20 -17.47 12.53
C GLY A 200 -30.37 -18.84 13.19
N PRO A 201 -31.22 -19.72 12.62
CA PRO A 201 -31.28 -21.14 12.99
C PRO A 201 -29.99 -21.91 12.63
N ASN A 202 -29.14 -21.29 11.81
CA ASN A 202 -27.95 -21.83 11.19
C ASN A 202 -26.82 -22.07 12.21
N LYS A 203 -26.31 -23.30 12.27
CA LYS A 203 -25.23 -23.71 13.16
C LYS A 203 -23.95 -24.03 12.39
N VAL A 204 -22.82 -23.80 13.06
CA VAL A 204 -21.47 -24.11 12.58
C VAL A 204 -21.27 -25.60 12.29
N SER A 205 -22.02 -26.46 12.98
CA SER A 205 -22.02 -27.93 12.84
C SER A 205 -22.87 -28.44 11.67
N ASP A 206 -23.75 -27.61 11.11
CA ASP A 206 -24.63 -28.04 10.02
C ASP A 206 -23.81 -28.42 8.77
N PHE A 207 -24.34 -29.36 8.00
CA PHE A 207 -23.69 -29.81 6.76
C PHE A 207 -23.66 -28.67 5.74
N ALA A 208 -22.47 -28.41 5.19
CA ALA A 208 -22.23 -27.30 4.27
C ALA A 208 -23.19 -27.32 3.06
N VAL A 209 -23.45 -28.51 2.52
CA VAL A 209 -24.34 -28.71 1.37
C VAL A 209 -25.78 -28.23 1.61
N CYS A 210 -26.24 -28.23 2.87
CA CYS A 210 -27.61 -27.85 3.20
C CYS A 210 -27.87 -26.35 3.08
N TYR A 211 -26.81 -25.55 3.10
CA TYR A 211 -26.89 -24.11 2.84
C TYR A 211 -27.05 -23.79 1.35
N PHE A 212 -26.71 -24.73 0.46
CA PHE A 212 -26.70 -24.49 -0.98
C PHE A 212 -28.13 -24.55 -1.53
N GLY A 213 -28.71 -23.38 -1.79
CA GLY A 213 -30.09 -23.24 -2.26
C GLY A 213 -30.97 -22.40 -1.33
N GLU A 214 -30.49 -22.06 -0.13
CA GLU A 214 -31.11 -21.02 0.68
C GLU A 214 -30.96 -19.65 0.01
N LYS A 215 -31.75 -18.65 0.41
CA LYS A 215 -31.56 -17.28 -0.09
C LYS A 215 -30.39 -16.65 0.67
N MET A 216 -29.38 -16.17 -0.06
CA MET A 216 -28.28 -15.39 0.53
C MET A 216 -28.85 -14.12 1.21
N ASP A 217 -28.53 -13.92 2.48
CA ASP A 217 -28.80 -12.64 3.15
C ASP A 217 -27.75 -11.61 2.72
N THR A 218 -28.14 -10.71 1.83
CA THR A 218 -27.27 -9.67 1.27
C THR A 218 -26.81 -8.64 2.30
N ASN A 219 -27.44 -8.59 3.48
CA ASN A 219 -27.05 -7.71 4.58
C ASN A 219 -26.13 -8.42 5.61
N SER A 220 -25.85 -9.71 5.41
CA SER A 220 -25.01 -10.48 6.32
C SER A 220 -23.52 -10.17 6.16
N VAL A 221 -22.77 -10.31 7.26
CA VAL A 221 -21.30 -10.17 7.28
C VAL A 221 -20.63 -11.26 6.42
N ALA A 222 -21.26 -12.44 6.30
CA ALA A 222 -20.77 -13.54 5.47
C ALA A 222 -20.81 -13.19 3.98
N PHE A 223 -21.94 -12.67 3.49
CA PHE A 223 -22.08 -12.19 2.11
C PHE A 223 -21.08 -11.07 1.78
N GLU A 224 -20.88 -10.14 2.71
CA GLU A 224 -19.87 -9.09 2.60
C GLU A 224 -18.44 -9.62 2.51
N SER A 225 -18.09 -10.51 3.42
CA SER A 225 -16.76 -11.14 3.42
C SER A 225 -16.54 -11.89 2.11
N MET A 226 -17.53 -12.66 1.64
CA MET A 226 -17.48 -13.38 0.37
C MET A 226 -17.19 -12.43 -0.79
N LEU A 227 -17.97 -11.35 -0.95
CA LEU A 227 -17.80 -10.42 -2.08
C LEU A 227 -16.41 -9.78 -2.07
N LYS A 228 -15.95 -9.31 -0.90
CA LYS A 228 -14.60 -8.75 -0.74
C LYS A 228 -13.54 -9.76 -1.16
N THR A 229 -13.61 -10.98 -0.63
CA THR A 229 -12.66 -12.06 -0.92
C THR A 229 -12.64 -12.43 -2.42
N LEU A 230 -13.80 -12.49 -3.09
CA LEU A 230 -13.88 -12.73 -4.55
C LEU A 230 -13.21 -11.62 -5.36
N ILE A 231 -13.53 -10.36 -5.08
CA ILE A 231 -12.92 -9.21 -5.78
C ILE A 231 -11.40 -9.22 -5.58
N LEU A 232 -10.94 -9.47 -4.36
CA LEU A 232 -9.51 -9.51 -4.04
C LEU A 232 -8.79 -10.64 -4.75
N LEU A 233 -9.41 -11.82 -4.86
CA LEU A 233 -8.82 -12.99 -5.49
C LEU A 233 -8.64 -12.77 -6.99
N ILE A 234 -9.70 -12.33 -7.68
CA ILE A 234 -9.68 -11.96 -9.10
C ILE A 234 -8.63 -10.87 -9.34
N TYR A 235 -8.72 -9.76 -8.61
CA TYR A 235 -7.80 -8.63 -8.76
C TYR A 235 -6.34 -9.07 -8.55
N SER A 236 -6.06 -9.81 -7.48
CA SER A 236 -4.70 -10.23 -7.12
C SER A 236 -4.09 -11.18 -8.15
N PHE A 237 -4.87 -12.12 -8.68
CA PHE A 237 -4.37 -13.03 -9.72
C PHE A 237 -4.07 -12.27 -11.03
N PHE A 238 -5.05 -11.54 -11.56
CA PHE A 238 -4.91 -10.89 -12.85
C PHE A 238 -3.86 -9.77 -12.85
N ILE A 239 -3.72 -9.00 -11.77
CA ILE A 239 -2.68 -7.96 -11.71
C ILE A 239 -1.27 -8.57 -11.70
N ARG A 240 -1.04 -9.69 -11.00
CA ARG A 240 0.27 -10.35 -10.97
C ARG A 240 0.58 -11.02 -12.31
N LEU A 241 -0.43 -11.63 -12.93
CA LEU A 241 -0.31 -12.19 -14.26
C LEU A 241 0.01 -11.10 -15.30
N ALA A 242 -0.70 -9.97 -15.26
CA ALA A 242 -0.45 -8.84 -16.16
C ALA A 242 0.96 -8.27 -15.98
N LYS A 243 1.44 -8.16 -14.73
CA LYS A 243 2.81 -7.72 -14.43
C LYS A 243 3.90 -8.68 -14.92
N MET A 244 3.61 -9.94 -15.20
CA MET A 244 4.59 -10.83 -15.87
C MET A 244 4.83 -10.46 -17.33
N SER A 245 4.01 -9.58 -17.92
CA SER A 245 4.12 -9.17 -19.31
C SER A 245 4.99 -7.92 -19.45
N LYS A 246 6.12 -8.05 -20.17
CA LYS A 246 7.02 -6.92 -20.52
C LYS A 246 6.26 -5.70 -21.09
N PRO A 247 5.34 -5.83 -22.08
CA PRO A 247 4.66 -4.67 -22.62
C PRO A 247 3.71 -3.99 -21.62
N PHE A 248 3.08 -4.75 -20.72
CA PHE A 248 2.19 -4.18 -19.71
C PHE A 248 2.97 -3.41 -18.64
N GLU A 249 3.96 -4.06 -18.02
CA GLU A 249 4.77 -3.44 -16.96
C GLU A 249 5.61 -2.28 -17.52
N GLY A 250 6.28 -2.48 -18.65
CA GLY A 250 7.08 -1.45 -19.31
C GLY A 250 6.22 -0.29 -19.85
N GLY A 251 5.00 -0.58 -20.33
CA GLY A 251 4.06 0.44 -20.80
C GLY A 251 3.61 1.38 -19.69
N LEU A 252 3.19 0.83 -18.55
CA LEU A 252 2.79 1.63 -17.38
C LEU A 252 3.96 2.46 -16.84
N ARG A 253 5.16 1.86 -16.71
CA ARG A 253 6.36 2.58 -16.25
C ARG A 253 6.76 3.71 -17.21
N ARG A 254 6.67 3.47 -18.52
CA ARG A 254 6.89 4.51 -19.55
C ARG A 254 5.91 5.67 -19.42
N VAL A 255 4.63 5.39 -19.19
CA VAL A 255 3.61 6.45 -18.97
C VAL A 255 3.96 7.25 -17.72
N ALA A 256 4.28 6.59 -16.61
CA ALA A 256 4.68 7.26 -15.37
C ALA A 256 5.92 8.15 -15.56
N ALA A 257 6.95 7.64 -16.23
CA ALA A 257 8.18 8.39 -16.51
C ALA A 257 7.91 9.64 -17.38
N ARG A 258 7.07 9.53 -18.43
CA ARG A 258 6.69 10.67 -19.27
C ARG A 258 5.92 11.74 -18.49
N LEU A 259 5.03 11.32 -17.59
CA LEU A 259 4.30 12.23 -16.73
C LEU A 259 5.26 12.96 -15.77
N THR A 260 6.23 12.25 -15.19
CA THR A 260 7.27 12.86 -14.33
C THR A 260 8.16 13.84 -15.12
N ALA A 261 8.62 13.47 -16.31
CA ALA A 261 9.43 14.36 -17.16
C ALA A 261 8.67 15.64 -17.53
N SER A 262 7.35 15.55 -17.71
CA SER A 262 6.49 16.70 -18.00
C SER A 262 6.38 17.68 -16.83
N VAL A 263 6.62 17.23 -15.59
CA VAL A 263 6.67 18.09 -14.39
C VAL A 263 7.99 18.87 -14.31
N GLY A 264 9.09 18.26 -14.73
CA GLY A 264 10.43 18.84 -14.70
C GLY A 264 10.76 19.81 -15.84
N ALA A 265 9.86 19.97 -16.83
CA ALA A 265 10.07 20.90 -17.93
C ALA A 265 10.14 22.35 -17.42
N GLU A 266 11.29 23.01 -17.62
CA GLU A 266 11.50 24.38 -17.14
C GLU A 266 10.47 25.36 -17.72
N PRO A 267 9.92 26.27 -16.89
CA PRO A 267 9.10 27.36 -17.39
C PRO A 267 9.90 28.31 -18.30
N ARG A 268 9.24 28.82 -19.35
CA ARG A 268 9.74 30.00 -20.06
C ARG A 268 9.65 31.22 -19.14
N ASP A 269 10.74 31.97 -19.06
CA ASP A 269 11.03 33.04 -18.09
C ASP A 269 10.13 34.30 -18.18
N ASP A 270 9.12 34.31 -19.05
CA ASP A 270 8.34 35.50 -19.41
C ASP A 270 6.82 35.23 -19.31
N ARG A 271 6.37 34.66 -18.18
CA ARG A 271 4.97 34.24 -17.99
C ARG A 271 4.22 35.17 -17.05
N SER A 272 2.99 35.50 -17.44
CA SER A 272 2.09 36.24 -16.56
C SER A 272 1.70 35.38 -15.33
N PRO A 273 1.33 35.99 -14.20
CA PRO A 273 0.97 35.25 -12.99
C PRO A 273 -0.24 34.31 -13.14
N PHE A 274 -1.12 34.58 -14.11
CA PHE A 274 -2.20 33.66 -14.47
C PHE A 274 -1.66 32.36 -15.12
N LEU A 275 -0.66 32.49 -15.99
CA LEU A 275 0.05 31.35 -16.58
C LEU A 275 0.85 30.57 -15.53
N GLU A 276 1.40 31.24 -14.51
CA GLU A 276 2.02 30.58 -13.36
C GLU A 276 1.02 29.76 -12.54
N SER A 277 -0.18 30.30 -12.26
CA SER A 277 -1.23 29.56 -11.57
C SER A 277 -1.71 28.33 -12.38
N MET A 278 -1.82 28.46 -13.70
CA MET A 278 -2.15 27.34 -14.60
C MET A 278 -1.03 26.30 -14.64
N GLN A 279 0.22 26.70 -14.46
CA GLN A 279 1.34 25.78 -14.36
C GLN A 279 1.29 24.93 -13.08
N TYR A 280 0.87 25.49 -11.94
CA TYR A 280 0.67 24.70 -10.72
C TYR A 280 -0.40 23.63 -10.90
N PHE A 281 -1.50 23.97 -11.59
CA PHE A 281 -2.53 22.98 -11.96
C PHE A 281 -1.96 21.90 -12.87
N GLY A 282 -1.15 22.26 -13.88
CA GLY A 282 -0.46 21.32 -14.77
C GLY A 282 0.49 20.37 -14.03
N ILE A 283 1.29 20.87 -13.09
CA ILE A 283 2.21 20.05 -12.28
C ILE A 283 1.44 19.00 -11.49
N ALA A 284 0.33 19.38 -10.86
CA ALA A 284 -0.49 18.44 -10.12
C ALA A 284 -1.21 17.44 -11.05
N LEU A 285 -1.70 17.91 -12.21
CA LEU A 285 -2.32 17.07 -13.23
C LEU A 285 -1.40 15.94 -13.72
N TYR A 286 -0.08 16.18 -13.79
CA TYR A 286 0.89 15.16 -14.20
C TYR A 286 1.47 14.35 -13.03
N SER A 287 1.75 14.97 -11.89
CA SER A 287 2.38 14.30 -10.74
C SER A 287 1.47 13.28 -10.05
N LEU A 288 0.18 13.58 -9.87
CA LEU A 288 -0.79 12.69 -9.24
C LEU A 288 -0.91 11.34 -9.97
N PRO A 289 -1.26 11.30 -11.28
CA PRO A 289 -1.35 10.03 -11.99
C PRO A 289 0.01 9.33 -12.07
N SER A 290 1.13 10.07 -12.18
CA SER A 290 2.46 9.45 -12.16
C SER A 290 2.71 8.68 -10.86
N ILE A 291 2.43 9.28 -9.70
CA ILE A 291 2.63 8.64 -8.39
C ILE A 291 1.73 7.41 -8.25
N HIS A 292 0.46 7.51 -8.64
CA HIS A 292 -0.46 6.36 -8.58
C HIS A 292 -0.06 5.22 -9.53
N ILE A 293 0.44 5.51 -10.75
CA ILE A 293 0.96 4.47 -11.65
C ILE A 293 2.25 3.86 -11.09
N ASN A 294 3.13 4.67 -10.50
CA ASN A 294 4.31 4.15 -9.81
C ASN A 294 3.91 3.25 -8.62
N LEU A 295 2.89 3.61 -7.83
CA LEU A 295 2.37 2.75 -6.76
C LEU A 295 1.79 1.43 -7.29
N ILE A 296 1.01 1.47 -8.38
CA ILE A 296 0.45 0.27 -9.01
C ILE A 296 1.56 -0.66 -9.52
N THR A 297 2.63 -0.10 -10.11
CA THR A 297 3.76 -0.87 -10.65
C THR A 297 4.84 -1.19 -9.62
N SER A 298 4.67 -0.74 -8.37
CA SER A 298 5.67 -0.87 -7.33
C SER A 298 5.73 -2.28 -6.75
N PHE A 299 6.93 -2.75 -6.47
CA PHE A 299 7.17 -3.99 -5.74
C PHE A 299 6.86 -3.84 -4.24
N LEU A 300 7.00 -2.65 -3.66
CA LEU A 300 6.56 -2.34 -2.31
C LEU A 300 5.07 -2.65 -2.10
N ALA A 301 4.22 -2.11 -2.99
CA ALA A 301 2.78 -2.31 -2.94
C ALA A 301 2.42 -3.80 -3.06
N GLU A 302 3.19 -4.51 -3.87
CA GLU A 302 3.08 -5.96 -4.04
C GLU A 302 3.36 -6.75 -2.76
N VAL A 303 4.45 -6.43 -2.05
CA VAL A 303 4.83 -7.04 -0.76
C VAL A 303 3.82 -6.68 0.33
N TYR A 304 3.45 -5.41 0.38
CA TYR A 304 2.48 -4.87 1.34
C TYR A 304 1.15 -5.63 1.27
N TRP A 305 0.57 -5.75 0.07
CA TRP A 305 -0.72 -6.39 -0.14
C TRP A 305 -0.72 -7.88 0.22
N LEU A 306 0.35 -8.60 -0.12
CA LEU A 306 0.49 -10.03 0.20
C LEU A 306 0.62 -10.25 1.70
N THR A 307 1.37 -9.40 2.39
CA THR A 307 1.55 -9.48 3.84
C THR A 307 0.22 -9.28 4.55
N LEU A 308 -0.56 -8.26 4.16
CA LEU A 308 -1.89 -8.03 4.71
C LEU A 308 -2.85 -9.20 4.43
N SER A 309 -2.85 -9.73 3.21
CA SER A 309 -3.69 -10.86 2.86
C SER A 309 -3.35 -12.12 3.67
N ALA A 310 -2.07 -12.35 3.97
CA ALA A 310 -1.62 -13.43 4.84
C ALA A 310 -2.07 -13.22 6.30
N ILE A 311 -1.97 -11.99 6.83
CA ILE A 311 -2.46 -11.64 8.18
C ILE A 311 -3.97 -11.88 8.28
N TRP A 312 -4.73 -11.40 7.29
CA TRP A 312 -6.19 -11.59 7.23
C TRP A 312 -6.57 -13.07 7.26
N ALA A 313 -5.99 -13.87 6.36
CA ALA A 313 -6.27 -15.31 6.27
C ALA A 313 -5.92 -16.03 7.58
N THR A 314 -4.77 -15.68 8.18
CA THR A 314 -4.32 -16.25 9.46
C THR A 314 -5.30 -15.94 10.59
N ARG A 315 -5.73 -14.67 10.71
CA ARG A 315 -6.68 -14.25 11.75
C ARG A 315 -8.03 -14.93 11.59
N ARG A 316 -8.56 -15.01 10.37
CA ARG A 316 -9.85 -15.65 10.08
C ARG A 316 -9.81 -17.14 10.32
N PHE A 317 -8.80 -17.82 9.79
CA PHE A 317 -8.58 -19.24 10.03
C PHE A 317 -8.52 -19.55 11.52
N SER A 318 -7.70 -18.81 12.28
CA SER A 318 -7.53 -19.03 13.72
C SER A 318 -8.85 -18.87 14.48
N ARG A 319 -9.64 -17.85 14.14
CA ARG A 319 -10.97 -17.65 14.74
C ARG A 319 -11.93 -18.80 14.44
N THR A 320 -11.95 -19.30 13.20
CA THR A 320 -12.81 -20.42 12.82
C THR A 320 -12.33 -21.73 13.43
N ARG A 321 -11.02 -21.97 13.52
CA ARG A 321 -10.44 -23.21 14.07
C ARG A 321 -10.73 -23.37 15.56
N LEU A 322 -10.81 -22.27 16.31
CA LEU A 322 -11.21 -22.27 17.73
C LEU A 322 -12.62 -22.81 17.99
N LEU A 323 -13.48 -22.89 16.96
CA LEU A 323 -14.82 -23.48 17.07
C LEU A 323 -14.80 -25.01 16.94
N GLY A 324 -13.72 -25.59 16.40
CA GLY A 324 -13.60 -27.02 16.14
C GLY A 324 -13.28 -27.86 17.38
N PRO A 325 -13.48 -29.18 17.32
CA PRO A 325 -13.20 -30.10 18.42
C PRO A 325 -11.70 -30.27 18.68
N LYS A 326 -11.31 -30.55 19.93
CA LYS A 326 -9.90 -30.70 20.35
C LYS A 326 -9.22 -31.94 19.75
N GLN A 327 -9.99 -32.94 19.36
CA GLN A 327 -9.49 -34.17 18.74
C GLN A 327 -8.78 -33.88 17.40
N GLU A 328 -9.01 -32.73 16.78
CA GLU A 328 -8.29 -32.29 15.57
C GLU A 328 -6.82 -31.93 15.83
N ASP A 329 -6.42 -31.81 17.09
CA ASP A 329 -5.03 -31.58 17.51
C ASP A 329 -4.24 -32.90 17.64
N GLU A 330 -4.90 -34.05 17.46
CA GLU A 330 -4.25 -35.36 17.47
C GLU A 330 -3.57 -35.65 16.12
N TRP A 331 -2.32 -36.11 16.20
CA TRP A 331 -1.51 -36.44 15.02
C TRP A 331 -1.96 -37.75 14.39
N THR A 332 -2.31 -37.70 13.11
CA THR A 332 -2.60 -38.89 12.29
C THR A 332 -1.60 -39.01 11.15
N PHE A 333 -1.50 -40.20 10.54
CA PHE A 333 -0.61 -40.43 9.40
C PHE A 333 -0.81 -39.42 8.26
N GLY A 334 -2.07 -39.10 7.93
CA GLY A 334 -2.43 -38.11 6.89
C GLY A 334 -1.94 -36.69 7.19
N GLN A 335 -1.70 -36.36 8.47
CA GLN A 335 -1.20 -35.04 8.89
C GLN A 335 0.33 -34.94 8.89
N VAL A 336 1.05 -36.06 9.02
CA VAL A 336 2.53 -36.07 9.04
C VAL A 336 3.09 -35.80 7.63
N LEU A 337 2.45 -36.35 6.60
CA LEU A 337 2.92 -36.23 5.22
C LEU A 337 3.03 -34.76 4.74
N PRO A 338 2.02 -33.88 4.90
CA PRO A 338 2.13 -32.47 4.56
C PRO A 338 3.29 -31.75 5.23
N VAL A 339 3.58 -32.08 6.50
CA VAL A 339 4.69 -31.47 7.25
C VAL A 339 6.04 -31.91 6.68
N LEU A 340 6.20 -33.20 6.38
CA LEU A 340 7.43 -33.70 5.74
C LEU A 340 7.65 -33.07 4.36
N LEU A 341 6.59 -32.90 3.57
CA LEU A 341 6.66 -32.20 2.28
C LEU A 341 7.07 -30.73 2.46
N ALA A 342 6.55 -30.04 3.48
CA ALA A 342 6.93 -28.65 3.78
C ALA A 342 8.40 -28.50 4.23
N VAL A 343 9.02 -29.55 4.77
CA VAL A 343 10.44 -29.53 5.15
C VAL A 343 11.38 -29.74 3.96
N ALA A 344 10.94 -30.44 2.91
CA ALA A 344 11.79 -30.79 1.76
C ALA A 344 12.45 -29.58 1.05
N PRO A 345 11.77 -28.44 0.83
CA PRO A 345 12.40 -27.25 0.24
C PRO A 345 13.50 -26.64 1.13
N LEU A 346 13.38 -26.75 2.46
CA LEU A 346 14.40 -26.25 3.39
C LEU A 346 15.67 -27.11 3.35
N ALA A 347 15.52 -28.42 3.10
CA ALA A 347 16.66 -29.31 2.90
C ALA A 347 17.51 -28.88 1.70
N ALA A 348 16.89 -28.41 0.61
CA ALA A 348 17.63 -27.91 -0.57
C ALA A 348 18.49 -26.67 -0.26
N ILE A 349 18.03 -25.79 0.64
CA ILE A 349 18.84 -24.66 1.13
C ILE A 349 19.98 -25.17 2.03
N LEU A 350 19.69 -26.11 2.94
CA LEU A 350 20.68 -26.67 3.85
C LEU A 350 21.81 -27.39 3.07
N GLU A 351 21.46 -28.18 2.06
CA GLU A 351 22.41 -28.83 1.16
C GLU A 351 23.33 -27.81 0.49
N HIS A 352 22.81 -26.65 0.08
CA HIS A 352 23.63 -25.58 -0.49
C HIS A 352 24.69 -25.06 0.50
N PHE A 353 24.30 -24.85 1.77
CA PHE A 353 25.24 -24.41 2.80
C PHE A 353 26.26 -25.51 3.18
N LEU A 354 25.84 -26.77 3.24
CA LEU A 354 26.70 -27.91 3.55
C LEU A 354 27.71 -28.19 2.41
N LEU A 355 27.26 -28.17 1.15
CA LEU A 355 28.12 -28.32 -0.03
C LEU A 355 29.15 -27.19 -0.12
N ARG A 356 28.78 -25.96 0.26
CA ARG A 356 29.71 -24.83 0.34
C ARG A 356 30.77 -25.04 1.42
N GLN A 357 30.39 -25.56 2.59
CA GLN A 357 31.35 -25.87 3.65
C GLN A 357 32.36 -26.96 3.21
N SER A 358 31.88 -27.96 2.48
CA SER A 358 32.73 -29.00 1.88
C SER A 358 33.67 -28.43 0.81
N SER A 359 33.15 -27.60 -0.11
CA SER A 359 33.94 -26.95 -1.16
C SER A 359 35.03 -26.01 -0.60
N ASN A 360 34.76 -25.28 0.49
CA ASN A 360 35.76 -24.46 1.19
C ASN A 360 36.90 -25.28 1.83
N ASN A 361 36.66 -26.56 2.16
CA ASN A 361 37.70 -27.45 2.68
C ASN A 361 38.54 -28.06 1.55
N THR A 362 37.92 -28.36 0.40
CA THR A 362 38.60 -28.94 -0.78
C THR A 362 39.36 -27.89 -1.61
N SER A 363 38.92 -26.63 -1.59
CA SER A 363 39.55 -25.52 -2.33
C SER A 363 40.96 -25.14 -1.83
N ARG A 364 41.36 -25.57 -0.63
CA ARG A 364 42.76 -25.47 -0.17
C ARG A 364 43.73 -26.42 -0.88
N GLN A 365 43.23 -27.44 -1.59
CA GLN A 365 44.05 -28.49 -2.19
C GLN A 365 44.06 -28.45 -3.74
N SER A 366 43.10 -27.75 -4.36
CA SER A 366 42.90 -27.72 -5.82
C SER A 366 43.33 -26.41 -6.51
N SER A 367 43.76 -25.39 -5.76
CA SER A 367 44.14 -24.08 -6.30
C SER A 367 45.33 -24.10 -7.26
N ASP A 368 46.22 -25.10 -7.18
CA ASP A 368 47.41 -25.17 -8.03
C ASP A 368 47.14 -25.74 -9.44
N GLN A 369 46.00 -26.40 -9.67
CA GLN A 369 45.73 -27.12 -10.93
C GLN A 369 44.69 -26.42 -11.82
N ILE A 370 43.90 -25.49 -11.27
CA ILE A 370 42.82 -24.78 -11.99
C ILE A 370 43.32 -23.49 -12.68
N ALA A 371 44.40 -22.89 -12.17
CA ALA A 371 44.96 -21.63 -12.68
C ALA A 371 45.45 -21.72 -14.15
N LEU A 372 45.84 -22.92 -14.61
CA LEU A 372 46.33 -23.10 -15.98
C LEU A 372 45.19 -23.25 -17.01
N THR A 373 44.03 -23.78 -16.60
CA THR A 373 42.91 -24.09 -17.50
C THR A 373 41.92 -22.92 -17.62
N GLN A 374 41.82 -22.06 -16.60
CA GLN A 374 40.97 -20.86 -16.61
C GLN A 374 41.47 -19.80 -17.62
N ALA A 375 42.79 -19.63 -17.75
CA ALA A 375 43.37 -18.67 -18.70
C ALA A 375 43.03 -18.95 -20.17
N GLN A 376 42.70 -20.21 -20.50
CA GLN A 376 42.37 -20.64 -21.86
C GLN A 376 40.86 -20.59 -22.18
N SER A 377 40.00 -20.59 -21.16
CA SER A 377 38.54 -20.52 -21.35
C SER A 377 38.03 -19.07 -21.33
N GLU A 378 38.69 -18.18 -20.58
CA GLU A 378 38.35 -16.75 -20.49
C GLU A 378 38.55 -16.01 -21.82
N THR A 379 39.49 -16.46 -22.67
CA THR A 379 39.75 -15.85 -23.98
C THR A 379 38.66 -16.17 -25.02
N VAL A 380 38.01 -17.34 -24.92
CA VAL A 380 36.96 -17.78 -25.86
C VAL A 380 35.58 -17.21 -25.47
N GLU A 381 35.30 -17.08 -24.16
CA GLU A 381 34.07 -16.43 -23.69
C GLU A 381 34.08 -14.91 -23.96
N ALA A 382 35.23 -14.24 -23.85
CA ALA A 382 35.37 -12.82 -24.14
C ALA A 382 35.04 -12.47 -25.60
N GLU A 383 35.49 -13.27 -26.57
CA GLU A 383 35.17 -13.06 -28.00
C GLU A 383 33.70 -13.34 -28.33
N THR A 384 33.08 -14.31 -27.64
CA THR A 384 31.68 -14.66 -27.85
C THR A 384 30.74 -13.60 -27.24
N GLN A 385 31.15 -13.00 -26.12
CA GLN A 385 30.44 -11.93 -25.44
C GLN A 385 30.52 -10.60 -26.20
N ALA A 386 31.69 -10.22 -26.73
CA ALA A 386 31.85 -9.03 -27.56
C ALA A 386 30.98 -9.07 -28.84
N ARG A 387 30.76 -10.26 -29.41
CA ARG A 387 29.91 -10.46 -30.59
C ARG A 387 28.40 -10.41 -30.29
N ALA A 388 28.01 -10.66 -29.03
CA ALA A 388 26.64 -10.55 -28.56
C ALA A 388 26.28 -9.11 -28.16
N GLU A 389 27.23 -8.37 -27.57
CA GLU A 389 27.09 -6.95 -27.21
C GLU A 389 26.88 -6.08 -28.47
N ALA A 390 27.64 -6.32 -29.55
CA ALA A 390 27.45 -5.64 -30.85
C ALA A 390 26.08 -5.90 -31.53
N ARG A 391 25.31 -6.89 -31.07
CA ARG A 391 23.96 -7.18 -31.59
C ARG A 391 22.84 -6.52 -30.77
N ASP A 392 23.11 -6.16 -29.51
CA ASP A 392 22.16 -5.50 -28.59
C ASP A 392 22.30 -3.96 -28.66
N GLU A 393 23.46 -3.44 -29.10
CA GLU A 393 23.68 -2.02 -29.42
C GLU A 393 22.72 -1.46 -30.49
N GLY A 394 22.07 -2.33 -31.28
CA GLY A 394 21.02 -1.93 -32.23
C GLY A 394 19.73 -1.40 -31.58
N GLN A 395 19.61 -1.46 -30.25
CA GLN A 395 18.43 -1.06 -29.50
C GLN A 395 18.75 -0.11 -28.34
N GLU A 396 19.68 0.82 -28.54
CA GLU A 396 20.01 1.88 -27.57
C GLU A 396 18.88 2.93 -27.49
N GLY A 397 17.79 2.56 -26.83
CA GLY A 397 16.80 3.52 -26.36
C GLY A 397 17.35 4.24 -25.14
N ALA A 398 17.48 5.57 -25.20
CA ALA A 398 17.95 6.40 -24.08
C ALA A 398 17.34 5.95 -22.74
N HIS A 399 18.20 5.61 -21.78
CA HIS A 399 17.82 5.28 -20.41
C HIS A 399 17.19 6.51 -19.76
N ALA A 400 15.97 6.40 -19.23
CA ALA A 400 15.36 7.51 -18.53
C ALA A 400 16.08 7.72 -17.20
N GLU A 401 16.90 8.76 -17.11
CA GLU A 401 17.60 9.13 -15.88
C GLU A 401 16.61 9.49 -14.78
N ILE A 402 16.87 9.03 -13.56
CA ILE A 402 16.06 9.36 -12.39
C ILE A 402 16.34 10.81 -12.00
N ASP A 403 15.32 11.67 -12.06
CA ASP A 403 15.43 13.04 -11.54
C ASP A 403 15.49 13.05 -10.01
N HIS A 404 16.71 12.90 -9.48
CA HIS A 404 16.98 12.91 -8.04
C HIS A 404 16.62 14.23 -7.36
N GLN A 405 16.64 15.35 -8.09
CA GLN A 405 16.28 16.66 -7.55
C GLN A 405 14.77 16.71 -7.32
N TYR A 406 13.97 16.28 -8.29
CA TYR A 406 12.52 16.19 -8.15
C TYR A 406 12.11 15.22 -7.05
N LEU A 407 12.71 14.02 -6.96
CA LEU A 407 12.38 13.04 -5.92
C LEU A 407 12.75 13.51 -4.49
N ARG A 408 13.74 14.40 -4.37
CA ARG A 408 14.13 15.00 -3.08
C ARG A 408 13.24 16.20 -2.71
N SER A 409 12.46 16.73 -3.64
CA SER A 409 11.56 17.86 -3.39
C SER A 409 10.55 17.55 -2.27
N ILE A 410 10.21 18.58 -1.51
CA ILE A 410 9.19 18.49 -0.45
C ILE A 410 7.80 18.18 -1.03
N GLU A 411 7.55 18.66 -2.24
CA GLU A 411 6.34 18.44 -3.03
C GLU A 411 6.13 16.94 -3.26
N TYR A 412 7.07 16.29 -3.97
CA TYR A 412 6.97 14.88 -4.32
C TYR A 412 6.83 13.99 -3.09
N ARG A 413 7.64 14.24 -2.04
CA ARG A 413 7.61 13.44 -0.82
C ARG A 413 6.29 13.55 -0.07
N GLY A 414 5.73 14.77 0.05
CA GLY A 414 4.45 14.95 0.71
C GLY A 414 3.30 14.34 -0.09
N VAL A 415 3.30 14.47 -1.42
CA VAL A 415 2.30 13.80 -2.29
C VAL A 415 2.41 12.29 -2.16
N LEU A 416 3.61 11.74 -2.23
CA LEU A 416 3.85 10.29 -2.09
C LEU A 416 3.35 9.77 -0.74
N LEU A 417 3.67 10.46 0.36
CA LEU A 417 3.21 10.06 1.69
C LEU A 417 1.69 10.14 1.81
N LEU A 418 1.07 11.23 1.33
CA LEU A 418 -0.39 11.37 1.30
C LEU A 418 -1.05 10.33 0.38
N ALA A 419 -0.40 9.91 -0.70
CA ALA A 419 -0.87 8.84 -1.57
C ALA A 419 -0.75 7.46 -0.91
N MET A 420 0.25 7.23 -0.05
CA MET A 420 0.40 5.96 0.66
C MET A 420 -0.68 5.71 1.72
N VAL A 421 -1.15 6.76 2.39
CA VAL A 421 -2.18 6.67 3.45
C VAL A 421 -3.45 5.93 3.00
N PRO A 422 -4.13 6.30 1.91
CA PRO A 422 -5.34 5.61 1.47
C PRO A 422 -5.08 4.17 1.01
N TYR A 423 -3.90 3.84 0.49
CA TYR A 423 -3.54 2.44 0.22
C TYR A 423 -3.40 1.65 1.52
N ILE A 424 -2.90 2.29 2.57
CA ILE A 424 -2.81 1.70 3.90
C ILE A 424 -4.22 1.44 4.47
N GLU A 425 -5.07 2.46 4.43
CA GLU A 425 -6.47 2.42 4.86
C GLU A 425 -7.27 1.33 4.15
N VAL A 426 -7.19 1.25 2.81
CA VAL A 426 -7.83 0.18 2.03
C VAL A 426 -7.33 -1.18 2.48
N GLY A 427 -6.02 -1.35 2.67
CA GLY A 427 -5.45 -2.58 3.20
C GLY A 427 -6.05 -2.98 4.56
N ILE A 428 -6.12 -2.03 5.50
CA ILE A 428 -6.70 -2.26 6.84
C ILE A 428 -8.18 -2.59 6.72
N PHE A 429 -8.95 -1.91 5.86
CA PHE A 429 -10.38 -2.17 5.65
C PHE A 429 -10.64 -3.63 5.28
N PHE A 430 -9.86 -4.16 4.34
CA PHE A 430 -9.99 -5.55 3.89
C PHE A 430 -9.55 -6.56 4.96
N VAL A 431 -8.56 -6.21 5.79
CA VAL A 431 -8.03 -7.12 6.83
C VAL A 431 -8.87 -7.12 8.12
N ALA A 432 -9.43 -5.98 8.49
CA ALA A 432 -9.95 -5.78 9.84
C ALA A 432 -11.41 -6.22 10.03
N ASP A 433 -12.16 -6.44 8.93
CA ASP A 433 -13.55 -6.93 8.93
C ASP A 433 -14.49 -6.08 9.83
N LEU A 434 -14.29 -4.76 9.86
CA LEU A 434 -14.83 -3.88 10.91
C LEU A 434 -16.30 -3.48 10.74
N SER A 435 -16.93 -3.65 9.57
CA SER A 435 -18.28 -3.11 9.30
C SER A 435 -19.29 -4.18 8.85
N PRO A 436 -20.52 -4.18 9.39
CA PRO A 436 -21.65 -4.88 8.79
C PRO A 436 -22.32 -4.00 7.71
N GLY A 437 -22.30 -4.44 6.47
CA GLY A 437 -22.95 -3.84 5.30
C GLY A 437 -21.93 -3.37 4.26
N ILE A 438 -22.03 -3.86 3.01
CA ILE A 438 -21.05 -3.60 1.94
C ILE A 438 -21.21 -2.20 1.34
N THR A 439 -22.45 -1.84 0.98
CA THR A 439 -22.69 -0.82 -0.05
C THR A 439 -22.21 0.55 0.39
N GLU A 440 -22.48 0.89 1.64
CA GLU A 440 -22.19 2.20 2.19
C GLU A 440 -20.71 2.41 2.54
N PRO A 441 -20.04 1.56 3.35
CA PRO A 441 -18.64 1.76 3.66
C PRO A 441 -17.73 1.54 2.45
N PHE A 442 -18.07 0.64 1.53
CA PHE A 442 -17.30 0.46 0.30
C PHE A 442 -17.40 1.66 -0.62
N LEU A 443 -18.62 2.21 -0.83
CA LEU A 443 -18.81 3.43 -1.62
C LEU A 443 -18.09 4.61 -0.97
N ARG A 444 -18.21 4.75 0.36
CA ARG A 444 -17.56 5.80 1.14
C ARG A 444 -16.04 5.73 1.06
N LEU A 445 -15.47 4.53 1.22
CA LEU A 445 -14.03 4.28 1.04
C LEU A 445 -13.58 4.55 -0.40
N GLY A 446 -14.38 4.15 -1.40
CA GLY A 446 -14.11 4.44 -2.81
C GLY A 446 -14.08 5.94 -3.09
N VAL A 447 -15.05 6.71 -2.59
CA VAL A 447 -15.08 8.18 -2.72
C VAL A 447 -13.88 8.81 -2.00
N ALA A 448 -13.55 8.34 -0.79
CA ALA A 448 -12.38 8.83 -0.07
C ALA A 448 -11.07 8.57 -0.84
N PHE A 449 -10.92 7.37 -1.43
CA PHE A 449 -9.73 6.96 -2.18
C PHE A 449 -9.58 7.71 -3.51
N PHE A 450 -10.65 7.78 -4.31
CA PHE A 450 -10.60 8.32 -5.68
C PHE A 450 -10.86 9.83 -5.78
N ILE A 451 -11.47 10.44 -4.75
CA ILE A 451 -11.84 11.87 -4.78
C ILE A 451 -11.10 12.64 -3.68
N LEU A 452 -11.37 12.34 -2.41
CA LEU A 452 -10.85 13.14 -1.29
C LEU A 452 -9.31 13.12 -1.24
N ASN A 453 -8.69 11.95 -1.34
CA ASN A 453 -7.24 11.81 -1.23
C ASN A 453 -6.46 12.51 -2.36
N PRO A 454 -6.82 12.34 -3.65
CA PRO A 454 -6.23 13.13 -4.73
C PRO A 454 -6.42 14.64 -4.53
N MET A 455 -7.52 15.08 -3.92
CA MET A 455 -7.74 16.49 -3.60
C MET A 455 -6.83 17.01 -2.48
N LEU A 456 -6.59 16.20 -1.44
CA LEU A 456 -5.61 16.52 -0.39
C LEU A 456 -4.20 16.60 -0.97
N GLN A 457 -3.85 15.70 -1.89
CA GLN A 457 -2.56 15.75 -2.60
C GLN A 457 -2.45 16.98 -3.50
N TYR A 458 -3.51 17.33 -4.23
CA TYR A 458 -3.57 18.55 -5.04
C TYR A 458 -3.40 19.81 -4.16
N PHE A 459 -4.14 19.89 -3.06
CA PHE A 459 -4.04 20.96 -2.07
C PHE A 459 -2.61 21.11 -1.53
N TRP A 460 -1.96 19.99 -1.20
CA TRP A 460 -0.57 19.98 -0.77
C TRP A 460 0.39 20.59 -1.82
N ILE A 461 0.25 20.23 -3.10
CA ILE A 461 1.06 20.80 -4.19
C ILE A 461 0.84 22.31 -4.30
N SER A 462 -0.41 22.76 -4.22
CA SER A 462 -0.73 24.19 -4.24
C SER A 462 -0.12 24.94 -3.06
N CYS A 463 -0.24 24.43 -1.83
CA CYS A 463 0.30 25.08 -0.64
C CYS A 463 1.83 25.14 -0.62
N THR A 464 2.50 24.06 -1.03
CA THR A 464 3.97 23.98 -1.09
C THR A 464 4.55 25.00 -2.07
N ARG A 465 3.98 25.11 -3.26
CA ARG A 465 4.36 26.11 -4.27
C ARG A 465 4.02 27.53 -3.85
N CYS A 466 2.84 27.77 -3.29
CA CYS A 466 2.49 29.10 -2.77
C CYS A 466 3.50 29.56 -1.69
N THR A 467 3.85 28.67 -0.75
CA THR A 467 4.79 28.96 0.34
C THR A 467 6.23 29.20 -0.18
N SER A 468 6.65 28.56 -1.29
CA SER A 468 7.99 28.79 -1.84
C SER A 468 8.18 30.22 -2.34
N HIS A 469 7.14 30.81 -2.93
CA HIS A 469 7.15 32.20 -3.44
C HIS A 469 6.91 33.27 -2.35
N MET A 470 6.50 32.89 -1.14
CA MET A 470 6.27 33.84 -0.06
C MET A 470 7.59 34.30 0.58
N ASN A 471 7.71 35.60 0.86
CA ASN A 471 8.85 36.20 1.59
C ASN A 471 8.72 36.00 3.12
N TRP A 472 8.47 34.76 3.55
CA TRP A 472 8.38 34.41 4.97
C TRP A 472 9.71 33.87 5.49
N SER A 473 9.91 33.99 6.81
CA SER A 473 11.04 33.34 7.48
C SER A 473 10.99 31.81 7.30
N SER A 474 12.17 31.18 7.27
CA SER A 474 12.30 29.73 7.07
C SER A 474 11.53 28.92 8.13
N LEU A 475 11.47 29.43 9.35
CA LEU A 475 10.73 28.84 10.47
C LEU A 475 9.22 28.81 10.21
N ILE A 476 8.65 29.92 9.75
CA ILE A 476 7.22 30.02 9.44
C ILE A 476 6.86 29.09 8.28
N LYS A 477 7.70 29.04 7.23
CA LYS A 477 7.51 28.12 6.09
C LYS A 477 7.48 26.65 6.51
N LYS A 478 8.43 26.22 7.36
CA LYS A 478 8.47 24.83 7.85
C LYS A 478 7.24 24.49 8.71
N THR A 479 6.84 25.44 9.57
CA THR A 479 5.68 25.27 10.45
C THR A 479 4.39 25.16 9.66
N SER A 480 4.13 26.07 8.71
CA SER A 480 2.92 26.06 7.91
C SER A 480 2.80 24.79 7.06
N LEU A 481 3.91 24.34 6.45
CA LEU A 481 3.90 23.11 5.67
C LEU A 481 3.73 21.86 6.55
N GLY A 482 4.36 21.80 7.72
CA GLY A 482 4.16 20.71 8.67
C GLY A 482 2.71 20.62 9.16
N ALA A 483 2.11 21.76 9.50
CA ALA A 483 0.71 21.88 9.87
C ALA A 483 -0.22 21.38 8.76
N VAL A 484 -0.09 21.90 7.52
CA VAL A 484 -0.89 21.49 6.35
C VAL A 484 -0.77 19.99 6.07
N PHE A 485 0.44 19.43 6.19
CA PHE A 485 0.67 18.00 6.02
C PHE A 485 -0.06 17.16 7.07
N SER A 486 0.14 17.49 8.36
CA SER A 486 -0.48 16.78 9.48
C SER A 486 -2.01 16.87 9.47
N ALA A 487 -2.52 18.03 9.08
CA ALA A 487 -3.92 18.33 8.87
C ALA A 487 -4.53 17.47 7.75
N SER A 488 -3.91 17.46 6.57
CA SER A 488 -4.33 16.62 5.44
C SER A 488 -4.33 15.13 5.80
N MET A 489 -3.30 14.66 6.49
CA MET A 489 -3.23 13.26 6.95
C MET A 489 -4.34 12.94 7.98
N SER A 490 -4.62 13.87 8.89
CA SER A 490 -5.69 13.72 9.88
C SER A 490 -7.08 13.67 9.23
N ILE A 491 -7.31 14.42 8.14
CA ILE A 491 -8.56 14.34 7.34
C ILE A 491 -8.74 12.94 6.79
N SER A 492 -7.72 12.39 6.11
CA SER A 492 -7.80 11.04 5.52
C SER A 492 -8.11 10.00 6.58
N VAL A 493 -7.34 10.00 7.68
CA VAL A 493 -7.49 9.03 8.75
C VAL A 493 -8.84 9.17 9.46
N ASN A 494 -9.31 10.39 9.72
CA ASN A 494 -10.62 10.62 10.35
C ASN A 494 -11.77 10.06 9.48
N GLU A 495 -11.69 10.24 8.16
CA GLU A 495 -12.67 9.68 7.23
C GLU A 495 -12.66 8.15 7.25
N PHE A 496 -11.49 7.54 7.18
CA PHE A 496 -11.35 6.09 7.28
C PHE A 496 -11.92 5.53 8.60
N LEU A 497 -11.66 6.21 9.73
CA LEU A 497 -12.22 5.83 11.02
C LEU A 497 -13.74 5.98 11.06
N GLN A 498 -14.30 7.01 10.41
CA GLN A 498 -15.75 7.16 10.30
C GLN A 498 -16.37 6.03 9.47
N VAL A 499 -15.72 5.57 8.39
CA VAL A 499 -16.14 4.38 7.62
C VAL A 499 -16.17 3.13 8.50
N SER A 500 -15.18 3.00 9.39
CA SER A 500 -15.02 1.82 10.25
C SER A 500 -16.01 1.78 11.43
N THR A 501 -16.57 2.93 11.83
CA THR A 501 -17.55 3.00 12.92
C THR A 501 -18.99 2.86 12.40
N LYS A 502 -19.83 2.13 13.15
CA LYS A 502 -21.24 1.85 12.84
C LYS A 502 -22.12 3.11 12.98
N SER A 503 -21.87 4.13 12.17
CA SER A 503 -22.64 5.36 12.17
C SER A 503 -23.92 5.17 11.35
N LYS A 504 -25.08 5.40 11.96
CA LYS A 504 -26.40 5.48 11.30
C LYS A 504 -26.55 6.78 10.48
N THR A 505 -25.49 7.20 9.81
CA THR A 505 -25.54 8.36 8.90
C THR A 505 -26.02 7.88 7.55
N ASN A 506 -26.94 8.62 6.92
CA ASN A 506 -27.52 8.24 5.64
C ASN A 506 -26.46 8.41 4.53
N SER A 507 -26.34 7.47 3.59
CA SER A 507 -25.32 7.50 2.52
C SER A 507 -25.30 8.81 1.72
N LYS A 508 -26.46 9.45 1.56
CA LYS A 508 -26.60 10.75 0.91
C LYS A 508 -25.90 11.89 1.65
N ASP A 509 -25.93 11.87 3.00
CA ASP A 509 -25.29 12.89 3.84
C ASP A 509 -23.76 12.76 3.76
N SER A 510 -23.24 11.53 3.61
CA SER A 510 -21.81 11.29 3.43
C SER A 510 -21.29 11.81 2.09
N ILE A 511 -21.99 11.55 0.99
CA ILE A 511 -21.60 12.05 -0.35
C ILE A 511 -21.63 13.59 -0.36
N TYR A 512 -22.65 14.18 0.26
CA TYR A 512 -22.76 15.63 0.41
C TYR A 512 -21.60 16.21 1.23
N SER A 513 -21.25 15.59 2.35
CA SER A 513 -20.09 15.97 3.17
C SER A 513 -18.78 16.00 2.38
N TYR A 514 -18.56 15.03 1.47
CA TYR A 514 -17.38 15.04 0.58
C TYR A 514 -17.41 16.19 -0.42
N PHE A 515 -18.58 16.47 -1.01
CA PHE A 515 -18.73 17.57 -1.95
C PHE A 515 -18.50 18.93 -1.28
N VAL A 516 -18.98 19.11 -0.04
CA VAL A 516 -18.73 20.31 0.76
C VAL A 516 -17.24 20.42 1.11
N SER A 517 -16.61 19.32 1.57
CA SER A 517 -15.17 19.27 1.84
C SER A 517 -14.34 19.63 0.60
N PHE A 518 -14.77 19.17 -0.58
CA PHE A 518 -14.17 19.49 -1.87
C PHE A 518 -14.25 20.99 -2.20
N ILE A 519 -15.44 21.60 -2.05
CA ILE A 519 -15.61 23.04 -2.27
C ILE A 519 -14.71 23.85 -1.32
N ILE A 520 -14.62 23.43 -0.05
CA ILE A 520 -13.80 24.13 0.94
C ILE A 520 -12.31 24.02 0.59
N LEU A 521 -11.82 22.84 0.24
CA LEU A 521 -10.43 22.66 -0.19
C LEU A 521 -10.12 23.48 -1.45
N LEU A 522 -11.01 23.50 -2.44
CA LEU A 522 -10.89 24.38 -3.62
C LEU A 522 -10.82 25.86 -3.23
N SER A 523 -11.65 26.31 -2.29
CA SER A 523 -11.63 27.70 -1.81
C SER A 523 -10.29 28.08 -1.14
N GLY A 524 -9.62 27.12 -0.51
CA GLY A 524 -8.29 27.31 0.07
C GLY A 524 -7.17 27.54 -0.93
N ILE A 525 -7.31 26.95 -2.11
CA ILE A 525 -6.36 27.08 -3.22
C ILE A 525 -6.48 28.48 -3.83
N VAL A 526 -7.72 28.92 -3.97
CA VAL A 526 -8.09 30.26 -4.39
C VAL A 526 -7.55 31.32 -3.41
N PHE A 527 -7.62 31.07 -2.11
CA PHE A 527 -7.02 31.92 -1.08
C PHE A 527 -5.49 31.95 -1.16
N SER A 528 -4.85 30.80 -1.42
CA SER A 528 -3.39 30.71 -1.63
C SER A 528 -2.94 31.53 -2.85
N GLY A 529 -3.70 31.48 -3.95
CA GLY A 529 -3.46 32.33 -5.13
C GLY A 529 -3.63 33.82 -4.85
N ALA A 530 -4.63 34.20 -4.04
CA ALA A 530 -4.85 35.58 -3.62
C ALA A 530 -3.70 36.12 -2.75
N ALA A 531 -3.16 35.30 -1.84
CA ALA A 531 -2.00 35.65 -1.01
C ALA A 531 -0.71 35.85 -1.83
N LEU A 532 -0.54 35.09 -2.92
CA LEU A 532 0.56 35.29 -3.88
C LEU A 532 0.45 36.67 -4.55
N GLY A 533 -0.76 37.02 -5.01
CA GLY A 533 -1.07 38.31 -5.61
C GLY A 533 -0.79 39.50 -4.70
N HIS A 534 -1.02 39.37 -3.40
CA HIS A 534 -0.70 40.40 -2.41
C HIS A 534 0.80 40.70 -2.32
N ASN A 535 1.67 39.69 -2.42
CA ASN A 535 3.13 39.90 -2.44
C ASN A 535 3.58 40.64 -3.72
N CYS A 536 2.95 40.39 -4.87
CA CYS A 536 3.20 41.13 -6.11
C CYS A 536 2.74 42.60 -6.00
N ILE A 537 1.60 42.85 -5.35
CA ILE A 537 1.11 44.22 -5.07
C ILE A 537 2.11 44.97 -4.17
N LEU A 538 2.67 44.31 -3.16
CA LEU A 538 3.75 44.86 -2.31
C LEU A 538 5.05 45.14 -3.10
N ALA A 539 5.27 44.49 -4.24
CA ALA A 539 6.41 44.71 -5.12
C ALA A 539 6.21 45.89 -6.10
N GLY A 540 5.01 46.50 -6.15
CA GLY A 540 4.74 47.71 -6.94
C GLY A 540 4.13 47.48 -8.32
N GLU A 541 3.79 46.24 -8.69
CA GLU A 541 3.11 45.93 -9.95
C GLU A 541 1.58 45.90 -9.75
N ILE A 542 0.85 46.89 -10.28
CA ILE A 542 -0.59 47.04 -9.99
C ILE A 542 -1.41 47.22 -11.26
N ARG A 543 -2.32 46.25 -11.51
CA ARG A 543 -3.74 46.52 -11.86
C ARG A 543 -4.69 45.30 -11.92
N PRO A 544 -4.32 44.10 -12.42
CA PRO A 544 -5.29 43.00 -12.51
C PRO A 544 -5.52 42.24 -11.19
N PHE A 545 -4.54 42.26 -10.28
CA PHE A 545 -4.60 41.47 -9.03
C PHE A 545 -5.49 42.06 -7.94
N PHE A 546 -5.59 43.37 -7.84
CA PHE A 546 -6.47 44.02 -6.86
C PHE A 546 -7.94 43.70 -7.14
N VAL A 547 -8.33 43.63 -8.42
CA VAL A 547 -9.68 43.25 -8.85
C VAL A 547 -9.94 41.77 -8.59
N LEU A 548 -8.97 40.90 -8.89
CA LEU A 548 -9.07 39.47 -8.61
C LEU A 548 -9.19 39.21 -7.10
N PHE A 549 -8.35 39.83 -6.28
CA PHE A 549 -8.39 39.75 -4.81
C PHE A 549 -9.73 40.23 -4.23
N CYS A 550 -10.25 41.36 -4.71
CA CYS A 550 -11.52 41.95 -4.25
C CYS A 550 -12.76 41.19 -4.70
N ILE A 551 -12.70 40.37 -5.75
CA ILE A 551 -13.84 39.53 -6.20
C ILE A 551 -13.74 38.13 -5.59
N ILE A 552 -12.55 37.54 -5.61
CA ILE A 552 -12.33 36.15 -5.23
C ILE A 552 -12.48 35.94 -3.72
N LEU A 553 -11.93 36.83 -2.89
CA LEU A 553 -11.97 36.72 -1.43
C LEU A 553 -13.42 36.76 -0.88
N PRO A 554 -14.29 37.69 -1.29
CA PRO A 554 -15.69 37.64 -0.88
C PRO A 554 -16.45 36.46 -1.48
N VAL A 555 -16.16 36.00 -2.71
CA VAL A 555 -16.80 34.80 -3.28
C VAL A 555 -16.39 33.53 -2.53
N SER A 556 -15.13 33.40 -2.11
CA SER A 556 -14.66 32.26 -1.31
C SER A 556 -15.16 32.32 0.14
N LEU A 557 -15.25 33.52 0.75
CA LEU A 557 -15.87 33.73 2.06
C LEU A 557 -17.39 33.48 2.02
N VAL A 558 -18.09 33.88 0.97
CA VAL A 558 -19.51 33.57 0.73
C VAL A 558 -19.69 32.08 0.47
N GLY A 559 -18.78 31.43 -0.26
CA GLY A 559 -18.74 29.97 -0.45
C GLY A 559 -18.55 29.21 0.86
N MET A 560 -17.62 29.66 1.72
CA MET A 560 -17.44 29.12 3.07
C MET A 560 -18.65 29.37 3.96
N TYR A 561 -19.23 30.57 3.94
CA TYR A 561 -20.40 30.95 4.75
C TYR A 561 -21.67 30.21 4.31
N THR A 562 -21.88 30.05 3.00
CA THR A 562 -22.99 29.25 2.45
C THR A 562 -22.80 27.78 2.76
N ALA A 563 -21.58 27.23 2.67
CA ALA A 563 -21.28 25.87 3.13
C ALA A 563 -21.54 25.70 4.65
N LEU A 564 -21.15 26.68 5.47
CA LEU A 564 -21.39 26.70 6.91
C LEU A 564 -22.90 26.76 7.24
N GLY A 565 -23.66 27.53 6.47
CA GLY A 565 -25.12 27.67 6.62
C GLY A 565 -25.92 26.47 6.10
N PHE A 566 -25.37 25.70 5.16
CA PHE A 566 -26.03 24.54 4.54
C PHE A 566 -25.80 23.20 5.25
N ILE A 567 -24.82 23.10 6.17
CA ILE A 567 -24.65 21.91 7.05
C ILE A 567 -25.89 21.67 7.94
N GLY A 568 -26.82 22.62 8.02
CA GLY A 568 -28.19 22.37 8.43
C GLY A 568 -28.37 22.11 9.94
N PRO A 569 -29.63 22.04 10.40
CA PRO A 569 -30.07 22.37 11.75
C PRO A 569 -29.73 21.26 12.75
N THR A 570 -28.51 21.22 13.25
CA THR A 570 -28.19 20.47 14.46
C THR A 570 -27.62 21.45 15.49
N ASN A 571 -28.25 21.51 16.67
CA ASN A 571 -27.90 22.39 17.79
C ASN A 571 -26.48 22.17 18.37
N GLN A 572 -25.60 21.42 17.69
CA GLN A 572 -24.23 21.09 18.11
C GLN A 572 -23.12 21.80 17.30
N GLY A 573 -23.45 22.46 16.18
CA GLY A 573 -22.47 23.00 15.23
C GLY A 573 -21.41 23.99 15.76
N PRO A 574 -21.75 25.05 16.52
CA PRO A 574 -20.78 26.09 16.87
C PRO A 574 -19.80 25.67 17.97
N LEU A 575 -20.23 24.84 18.93
CA LEU A 575 -19.36 24.34 20.00
C LEU A 575 -18.37 23.30 19.45
N GLU A 576 -18.84 22.39 18.59
CA GLU A 576 -17.98 21.41 17.93
C GLU A 576 -16.94 22.10 17.04
N PHE A 577 -17.36 23.07 16.23
CA PHE A 577 -16.46 23.88 15.41
C PHE A 577 -15.42 24.64 16.24
N SER A 578 -15.85 25.32 17.31
CA SER A 578 -14.93 26.07 18.18
C SER A 578 -13.92 25.16 18.87
N CYS A 579 -14.33 23.96 19.26
CA CYS A 579 -13.45 22.95 19.83
C CYS A 579 -12.43 22.45 18.79
N CYS A 580 -12.87 22.12 17.57
CA CYS A 580 -11.99 21.68 16.48
C CYS A 580 -10.97 22.73 16.10
N LEU A 581 -11.41 23.98 15.95
CA LEU A 581 -10.53 25.10 15.66
C LEU A 581 -9.50 25.30 16.78
N GLY A 582 -9.93 25.25 18.04
CA GLY A 582 -9.02 25.33 19.19
C GLY A 582 -7.96 24.23 19.19
N VAL A 583 -8.34 22.99 18.87
CA VAL A 583 -7.41 21.86 18.75
C VAL A 583 -6.46 22.06 17.56
N CYS A 584 -6.93 22.48 16.40
CA CYS A 584 -6.08 22.78 15.24
C CYS A 584 -5.04 23.84 15.57
N LEU A 585 -5.45 24.95 16.19
CA LEU A 585 -4.55 26.01 16.62
C LEU A 585 -3.54 25.54 17.66
N PHE A 586 -3.95 24.71 18.62
CA PHE A 586 -3.04 24.13 19.60
C PHE A 586 -1.99 23.23 18.94
N VAL A 587 -2.40 22.37 18.01
CA VAL A 587 -1.49 21.50 17.24
C VAL A 587 -0.49 22.33 16.45
N GLU A 588 -0.93 23.40 15.81
CA GLU A 588 -0.05 24.31 15.07
C GLU A 588 0.93 25.07 15.97
N LEU A 589 0.48 25.53 17.15
CA LEU A 589 1.35 26.15 18.14
C LEU A 589 2.39 25.17 18.68
N ALA A 590 1.99 23.91 18.91
CA ALA A 590 2.91 22.85 19.28
C ALA A 590 3.93 22.58 18.16
N TRP A 591 3.49 22.59 16.89
CA TRP A 591 4.38 22.45 15.74
C TRP A 591 5.37 23.62 15.64
N TYR A 592 4.89 24.85 15.79
CA TYR A 592 5.73 26.06 15.82
C TYR A 592 6.76 25.99 16.95
N GLY A 593 6.32 25.63 18.17
CA GLY A 593 7.19 25.46 19.32
C GLY A 593 8.25 24.38 19.10
N SER A 594 7.87 23.27 18.47
CA SER A 594 8.79 22.19 18.11
C SER A 594 9.82 22.65 17.07
N GLU A 595 9.40 23.35 16.01
CA GLU A 595 10.32 23.89 15.00
C GLU A 595 11.26 24.95 15.61
N LEU A 596 10.75 25.82 16.49
CA LEU A 596 11.56 26.82 17.20
C LEU A 596 12.59 26.16 18.11
N PHE A 597 12.20 25.09 18.81
CA PHE A 597 13.11 24.31 19.63
C PHE A 597 14.21 23.63 18.80
N MET A 598 13.84 23.00 17.68
CA MET A 598 14.80 22.36 16.77
C MET A 598 15.80 23.36 16.18
N ASP A 599 15.33 24.57 15.84
CA ASP A 599 16.16 25.65 15.31
C ASP A 599 17.13 26.18 16.39
N LYS A 600 16.65 26.43 17.61
CA LYS A 600 17.49 26.90 18.73
C LYS A 600 18.57 25.91 19.17
N VAL A 601 18.30 24.62 19.06
CA VAL A 601 19.23 23.56 19.50
C VAL A 601 20.15 23.10 18.36
N GLU A 602 20.04 23.71 17.16
CA GLU A 602 20.77 23.29 15.95
C GLU A 602 20.67 21.77 15.71
N MET A 603 19.45 21.25 15.89
CA MET A 603 19.24 19.81 15.95
C MET A 603 19.63 19.14 14.62
N ALA A 604 20.44 18.08 14.68
CA ALA A 604 20.83 17.34 13.49
C ALA A 604 19.59 16.83 12.72
N PRO A 605 19.60 16.84 11.37
CA PRO A 605 18.41 16.61 10.55
C PRO A 605 17.75 15.25 10.78
N LYS A 606 18.54 14.21 11.14
CA LYS A 606 18.03 12.89 11.50
C LYS A 606 17.10 12.92 12.73
N HIS A 607 17.44 13.72 13.74
CA HIS A 607 16.67 13.84 14.97
C HIS A 607 15.45 14.73 14.75
N ALA A 608 15.59 15.79 13.96
CA ALA A 608 14.46 16.64 13.57
C ALA A 608 13.36 15.87 12.82
N VAL A 609 13.73 14.99 11.87
CA VAL A 609 12.77 14.11 11.18
C VAL A 609 12.10 13.16 12.17
N SER A 610 12.87 12.54 13.08
CA SER A 610 12.31 11.65 14.09
C SER A 610 11.30 12.36 14.99
N LEU A 611 11.59 13.58 15.44
CA LEU A 611 10.69 14.36 16.30
C LEU A 611 9.38 14.70 15.57
N ARG A 612 9.46 15.14 14.30
CA ARG A 612 8.28 15.40 13.47
C ARG A 612 7.41 14.15 13.28
N CYS A 613 8.03 12.99 13.07
CA CYS A 613 7.30 11.72 12.97
C CYS A 613 6.60 11.35 14.29
N ILE A 614 7.27 11.54 15.43
CA ILE A 614 6.69 11.29 16.75
C ILE A 614 5.48 12.21 16.98
N LEU A 615 5.64 13.52 16.71
CA LEU A 615 4.55 14.49 16.86
C LEU A 615 3.34 14.13 16.01
N LEU A 616 3.56 13.76 14.73
CA LEU A 616 2.50 13.31 13.83
C LEU A 616 1.81 12.04 14.35
N LEU A 617 2.56 11.04 14.81
CA LEU A 617 2.00 9.82 15.38
C LEU A 617 1.17 10.10 16.63
N CYS A 618 1.61 11.02 17.50
CA CYS A 618 0.85 11.44 18.67
C CYS A 618 -0.48 12.10 18.29
N ILE A 619 -0.49 12.96 17.26
CA ILE A 619 -1.72 13.61 16.75
C ILE A 619 -2.70 12.54 16.25
N LEU A 620 -2.23 11.62 15.39
CA LEU A 620 -3.06 10.56 14.82
C LEU A 620 -3.57 9.60 15.91
N ALA A 621 -2.73 9.23 16.87
CA ALA A 621 -3.12 8.37 17.99
C ALA A 621 -4.19 9.04 18.87
N THR A 622 -4.05 10.35 19.13
CA THR A 622 -5.05 11.11 19.88
C THR A 622 -6.39 11.12 19.15
N LEU A 623 -6.38 11.31 17.83
CA LEU A 623 -7.59 11.28 17.01
C LEU A 623 -8.30 9.92 17.08
N VAL A 624 -7.53 8.82 17.01
CA VAL A 624 -8.05 7.46 17.20
C VAL A 624 -8.66 7.30 18.60
N VAL A 625 -7.92 7.66 19.66
CA VAL A 625 -8.39 7.53 21.04
C VAL A 625 -9.67 8.33 21.28
N VAL A 626 -9.74 9.58 20.82
CA VAL A 626 -10.94 10.42 20.96
C VAL A 626 -12.14 9.77 20.27
N LYS A 627 -11.98 9.26 19.04
CA LYS A 627 -13.06 8.57 18.32
C LYS A 627 -13.60 7.37 19.11
N PHE A 628 -12.71 6.54 19.65
CA PHE A 628 -13.09 5.30 20.33
C PHE A 628 -13.59 5.51 21.77
N THR A 629 -13.15 6.56 22.45
CA THR A 629 -13.49 6.80 23.87
C THR A 629 -14.71 7.70 24.06
N THR A 630 -14.85 8.75 23.27
CA THR A 630 -15.90 9.76 23.51
C THR A 630 -17.03 9.72 22.48
N SER A 631 -16.86 9.05 21.33
CA SER A 631 -17.79 9.10 20.17
C SER A 631 -17.96 10.50 19.55
N ILE A 632 -17.37 11.55 20.14
CA ILE A 632 -17.39 12.95 19.69
C ILE A 632 -16.20 13.19 18.76
N ALA A 633 -16.07 12.39 17.70
CA ALA A 633 -15.11 12.75 16.66
C ALA A 633 -15.74 13.75 15.71
N PRO A 634 -15.00 14.78 15.32
CA PRO A 634 -15.55 15.85 14.51
C PRO A 634 -15.93 15.35 13.12
N SER A 635 -17.01 15.92 12.58
CA SER A 635 -17.32 15.76 11.16
C SER A 635 -16.11 16.18 10.32
N THR A 636 -15.88 15.48 9.21
CA THR A 636 -14.74 15.76 8.34
C THR A 636 -14.80 17.16 7.78
N VAL A 637 -16.00 17.64 7.47
CA VAL A 637 -16.25 19.02 7.07
C VAL A 637 -15.79 19.99 8.16
N GLY A 638 -16.14 19.76 9.43
CA GLY A 638 -15.69 20.60 10.55
C GLY A 638 -14.17 20.63 10.69
N LEU A 639 -13.50 19.49 10.49
CA LEU A 639 -12.04 19.39 10.52
C LEU A 639 -11.39 20.12 9.33
N VAL A 640 -11.93 19.98 8.12
CA VAL A 640 -11.49 20.70 6.91
C VAL A 640 -11.64 22.22 7.08
N ILE A 641 -12.77 22.70 7.60
CA ILE A 641 -12.99 24.15 7.84
C ILE A 641 -11.99 24.66 8.88
N SER A 642 -11.78 23.92 9.97
CA SER A 642 -10.86 24.30 11.04
C SER A 642 -9.43 24.47 10.52
N ILE A 643 -8.97 23.54 9.67
CA ILE A 643 -7.67 23.62 8.99
C ILE A 643 -7.60 24.84 8.09
N MET A 644 -8.63 25.09 7.28
CA MET A 644 -8.64 26.24 6.37
C MET A 644 -8.56 27.57 7.13
N ALA A 645 -9.28 27.69 8.24
CA ALA A 645 -9.21 28.85 9.12
C ALA A 645 -7.80 29.01 9.74
N SER A 646 -7.19 27.90 10.17
CA SER A 646 -5.84 27.85 10.72
C SER A 646 -4.76 28.28 9.71
N VAL A 647 -4.81 27.74 8.49
CA VAL A 647 -3.94 28.13 7.38
C VAL A 647 -4.10 29.62 7.07
N GLY A 648 -5.35 30.11 7.04
CA GLY A 648 -5.66 31.53 6.90
C GLY A 648 -4.97 32.39 7.98
N LEU A 649 -5.02 31.97 9.23
CA LEU A 649 -4.37 32.68 10.34
C LEU A 649 -2.84 32.74 10.17
N TRP A 650 -2.19 31.63 9.81
CA TRP A 650 -0.74 31.62 9.59
C TRP A 650 -0.31 32.45 8.40
N THR A 651 -1.13 32.52 7.34
CA THR A 651 -0.85 33.43 6.22
C THR A 651 -0.90 34.90 6.65
N LEU A 652 -1.83 35.25 7.55
CA LEU A 652 -1.90 36.58 8.14
C LEU A 652 -0.69 36.87 9.03
N VAL A 653 -0.28 35.93 9.89
CA VAL A 653 0.91 36.07 10.74
C VAL A 653 2.17 36.25 9.89
N GLY A 654 2.34 35.43 8.84
CA GLY A 654 3.49 35.52 7.93
C GLY A 654 3.54 36.83 7.16
N THR A 655 2.40 37.35 6.69
CA THR A 655 2.31 38.64 5.98
C THR A 655 2.58 39.84 6.91
N ILE A 656 2.08 39.80 8.14
CA ILE A 656 2.38 40.85 9.14
C ILE A 656 3.88 40.82 9.48
N SER A 657 4.46 39.63 9.70
CA SER A 657 5.89 39.48 9.99
C SER A 657 6.76 40.05 8.87
N SER A 658 6.46 39.73 7.61
CA SER A 658 7.23 40.24 6.47
C SER A 658 7.10 41.75 6.29
N PHE A 659 5.92 42.32 6.57
CA PHE A 659 5.70 43.76 6.55
C PHE A 659 6.50 44.49 7.64
N VAL A 660 6.52 43.97 8.87
CA VAL A 660 7.29 44.53 9.98
C VAL A 660 8.80 44.48 9.68
N GLU A 661 9.28 43.37 9.13
CA GLU A 661 10.68 43.19 8.78
C GLU A 661 11.12 44.15 7.66
N ARG A 662 10.29 44.32 6.63
CA ARG A 662 10.53 45.32 5.56
C ARG A 662 10.55 46.76 6.09
N ARG A 663 9.72 47.10 7.07
CA ARG A 663 9.78 48.43 7.71
C ARG A 663 11.07 48.63 8.49
N ARG A 664 11.58 47.60 9.17
CA ARG A 664 12.86 47.67 9.90
C ARG A 664 14.06 47.82 8.96
N THR A 665 14.02 47.24 7.77
CA THR A 665 15.11 47.40 6.79
C THR A 665 15.06 48.72 6.03
N MET A 666 13.90 49.39 6.00
CA MET A 666 13.70 50.71 5.37
C MET A 666 13.94 51.91 6.29
N THR A 667 14.05 51.72 7.61
CA THR A 667 14.53 52.78 8.50
C THR A 667 16.04 52.94 8.31
N PRO A 668 16.54 54.07 7.78
CA PRO A 668 17.98 54.32 7.73
C PRO A 668 18.50 54.36 9.17
N THR A 669 19.60 53.65 9.42
CA THR A 669 20.46 53.89 10.58
C THR A 669 20.91 55.34 10.54
N THR A 670 20.18 56.20 11.27
CA THR A 670 20.60 57.56 11.61
C THR A 670 21.62 57.54 12.72
#